data_AF-A0AAP9D4I6-F1
#
_entry.id   AF-A0AAP9D4I6-F1
#
_cell.length_a   1.000
_cell.length_b   1.000
_cell.length_c   1.000
_cell.angle_alpha   90.00
_cell.angle_beta   90.00
_cell.angle_gamma   90.00
#
_symmetry.space_group_name_H-M   'P 1'
#
loop_
_entity.id
_entity.type
_entity.pdbx_description
1 polymer ?
#
loop_
_entity_poly.entity_id
_entity_poly.type
_entity_poly.pdbx_seq_one_letter_code
_entity_poly.pdbx_strand_id
1 'polypeptide(L)'
;MNALKLICLLIVFPLLLATLGGWERQRADETTTTVADYHVTVTIAKQQLQALAAKEPTATVDLVDERISVQTALSRLEKIEAELPIAHRVNGAMRVLAPWVMGLGLLAALIGAAALAGTYWAGRRARQSRERLLQVFSLGSRLLPYVLVGHVVAVAAAVALTLSFEGLGMWHIGRLGSGEVKLMAVLGVIAAFCVYSIWQLLRQLRPMLGMFKPEPLEMFGQVVTPAQASGLWRHVDALAGRLGALPPDHIVVSLAQGFYVTSSAATVQPANTSLQGRTLHVPLLYLGLLSREEIGAVIGHELAHFAGQDTEYSLRFLPIYDGVNRSLEALLNTMLASDFIQGRLMRPSFMFGVFFMQRFDDAVNHWSRERELLADAAGAQLAGRAAAASALLRVSVLQPHVEDALLALCEAGAATDLPDAVFANLRECELQPSAEALEIHQPHPTDSHPSNGERLQALHVPLDDTLRGATRVVDRDIANAQMDAYFSAPQALREQLSRDVMDVAVSENSAHTQLLETLAASAEGERSLHEGGQWRGVLMAVSGLPFVLAALFILSRVWLAPERLKGTPLSAVGAGACLGLIGLGLLWLGIRRFKRAPQTALRLTPEHFVFNNLAHPLPIEHIEEITLQFVQGIWVTVQLTPEAPLPAMRKTAFGVPGVRVNKKKRQVLLLMAQLCIDNKKIEPYEGLSLMLDYKNAALARKILQSRED
;
A
#
# COMPACT_ATOMS: atom_id res chain seq x y z
N MET A 1 9.16 -11.87 2.66
CA MET A 1 9.68 -10.69 1.91
C MET A 1 11.08 -11.01 1.37
N ASN A 2 11.41 -10.67 0.12
CA ASN A 2 12.75 -10.96 -0.44
C ASN A 2 13.78 -9.99 0.15
N ALA A 3 14.53 -10.40 1.19
CA ALA A 3 15.63 -9.63 1.79
C ALA A 3 16.61 -9.06 0.73
N LEU A 4 16.74 -9.77 -0.39
CA LEU A 4 17.53 -9.37 -1.56
C LEU A 4 17.07 -8.03 -2.19
N LYS A 5 15.75 -7.75 -2.21
CA LYS A 5 15.21 -6.47 -2.70
C LYS A 5 15.61 -5.32 -1.77
N LEU A 6 15.57 -5.56 -0.47
CA LEU A 6 15.90 -4.58 0.56
C LEU A 6 17.40 -4.24 0.53
N ILE A 7 18.26 -5.26 0.40
CA ILE A 7 19.71 -5.10 0.21
C ILE A 7 20.00 -4.33 -1.08
N CYS A 8 19.32 -4.67 -2.17
CA CYS A 8 19.49 -3.99 -3.45
C CYS A 8 19.16 -2.48 -3.33
N LEU A 9 18.08 -2.16 -2.64
CA LEU A 9 17.56 -0.80 -2.52
C LEU A 9 18.33 0.06 -1.49
N LEU A 10 18.71 -0.53 -0.35
CA LEU A 10 19.35 0.19 0.74
C LEU A 10 20.88 0.25 0.62
N ILE A 11 21.51 -0.70 -0.09
CA ILE A 11 22.97 -0.81 -0.19
C ILE A 11 23.44 -0.74 -1.64
N VAL A 12 22.96 -1.63 -2.51
CA VAL A 12 23.52 -1.75 -3.88
C VAL A 12 23.25 -0.50 -4.70
N PHE A 13 22.02 0.04 -4.68
CA PHE A 13 21.68 1.25 -5.42
C PHE A 13 22.50 2.48 -4.95
N PRO A 14 22.63 2.77 -3.63
CA PRO A 14 23.56 3.79 -3.16
C PRO A 14 25.03 3.57 -3.53
N LEU A 15 25.50 2.31 -3.54
CA LEU A 15 26.85 2.00 -4.00
C LEU A 15 27.02 2.28 -5.50
N LEU A 16 26.01 2.01 -6.32
CA LEU A 16 26.03 2.36 -7.74
C LEU A 16 26.11 3.88 -7.94
N LEU A 17 25.36 4.66 -7.14
CA LEU A 17 25.50 6.13 -7.14
C LEU A 17 26.90 6.56 -6.71
N ALA A 18 27.50 5.90 -5.72
CA ALA A 18 28.87 6.18 -5.32
C ALA A 18 29.88 5.90 -6.44
N THR A 19 29.73 4.77 -7.16
CA THR A 19 30.57 4.44 -8.32
C THR A 19 30.37 5.44 -9.45
N LEU A 20 29.13 5.91 -9.66
CA LEU A 20 28.81 6.94 -10.64
C LEU A 20 29.51 8.26 -10.29
N GLY A 21 29.46 8.71 -9.03
CA GLY A 21 30.18 9.90 -8.58
C GLY A 21 31.71 9.79 -8.76
N GLY A 22 32.26 8.58 -8.59
CA GLY A 22 33.67 8.30 -8.91
C GLY A 22 33.99 8.47 -10.40
N TRP A 23 33.11 7.97 -11.27
CA TRP A 23 33.23 8.13 -12.72
C TRP A 23 33.04 9.58 -13.17
N GLU A 24 32.06 10.30 -12.62
CA GLU A 24 31.84 11.73 -12.83
C GLU A 24 33.08 12.55 -12.48
N ARG A 25 33.74 12.21 -11.36
CA ARG A 25 34.97 12.87 -10.93
C ARG A 25 36.09 12.69 -11.95
N GLN A 26 36.30 11.46 -12.42
CA GLN A 26 37.29 11.17 -13.46
C GLN A 26 37.01 11.99 -14.73
N ARG A 27 35.75 12.00 -15.18
CA ARG A 27 35.33 12.75 -16.37
C ARG A 27 35.56 14.27 -16.23
N ALA A 28 35.30 14.83 -15.06
CA ALA A 28 35.54 16.25 -14.79
C ALA A 28 37.05 16.58 -14.75
N ASP A 29 37.88 15.69 -14.21
CA ASP A 29 39.33 15.89 -14.22
C ASP A 29 39.90 15.81 -15.66
N GLU A 30 39.45 14.87 -16.49
CA GLU A 30 39.79 14.78 -17.93
C GLU A 30 39.31 16.00 -18.75
N THR A 31 38.14 16.54 -18.41
CA THR A 31 37.62 17.75 -19.05
C THR A 31 38.47 18.97 -18.67
N THR A 32 39.00 19.01 -17.45
CA THR A 32 39.89 20.09 -16.98
C THR A 32 41.16 20.17 -17.81
N THR A 33 41.82 19.03 -18.04
CA THR A 33 43.03 18.97 -18.86
C THR A 33 42.72 19.38 -20.30
N THR A 34 41.62 18.86 -20.85
CA THR A 34 41.19 19.18 -22.22
C THR A 34 40.91 20.67 -22.41
N VAL A 35 40.20 21.32 -21.49
CA VAL A 35 39.90 22.77 -21.59
C VAL A 35 41.15 23.62 -21.39
N ALA A 36 42.10 23.19 -20.53
CA ALA A 36 43.39 23.86 -20.38
C ALA A 36 44.22 23.79 -21.67
N ASP A 37 44.30 22.61 -22.29
CA ASP A 37 44.99 22.40 -23.57
C ASP A 37 44.31 23.21 -24.70
N TYR A 38 42.98 23.27 -24.68
CA TYR A 38 42.20 24.07 -25.62
C TYR A 38 42.49 25.57 -25.46
N HIS A 39 42.56 26.08 -24.22
CA HIS A 39 42.92 27.47 -23.94
C HIS A 39 44.31 27.82 -24.48
N VAL A 40 45.31 26.96 -24.26
CA VAL A 40 46.67 27.14 -24.79
C VAL A 40 46.66 27.15 -26.32
N THR A 41 45.95 26.20 -26.94
CA THR A 41 45.86 26.06 -28.39
C THR A 41 45.18 27.28 -29.04
N VAL A 42 44.07 27.75 -28.48
CA VAL A 42 43.35 28.95 -28.94
C VAL A 42 44.25 30.19 -28.81
N THR A 43 44.99 30.32 -27.71
CA THR A 43 45.92 31.45 -27.49
C THR A 43 47.02 31.48 -28.56
N ILE A 44 47.66 30.33 -28.82
CA ILE A 44 48.72 30.21 -29.84
C ILE A 44 48.16 30.48 -31.24
N ALA A 45 47.04 29.86 -31.59
CA ALA A 45 46.40 30.04 -32.89
C ALA A 45 45.98 31.50 -33.12
N LYS A 46 45.46 32.19 -32.10
CA LYS A 46 45.14 33.62 -32.17
C LYS A 46 46.37 34.47 -32.47
N GLN A 47 47.48 34.24 -31.76
CA GLN A 47 48.73 34.97 -31.99
C GLN A 47 49.27 34.75 -33.41
N GLN A 48 49.24 33.51 -33.91
CA GLN A 48 49.67 33.19 -35.28
C GLN A 48 48.78 33.86 -36.34
N LEU A 49 47.46 33.82 -36.16
CA LEU A 49 46.52 34.45 -37.08
C LEU A 49 46.59 35.97 -37.05
N GLN A 50 46.85 36.60 -35.89
CA GLN A 50 47.08 38.04 -35.77
C GLN A 50 48.37 38.46 -36.50
N ALA A 51 49.45 37.69 -36.34
CA ALA A 51 50.70 37.93 -37.06
C ALA A 51 50.55 37.78 -38.58
N LEU A 52 49.73 36.83 -39.03
CA LEU A 52 49.40 36.64 -40.45
C LEU A 52 48.53 37.77 -40.99
N ALA A 53 47.50 38.19 -40.24
CA ALA A 53 46.63 39.31 -40.61
C ALA A 53 47.40 40.64 -40.75
N ALA A 54 48.41 40.85 -39.89
CA ALA A 54 49.26 42.03 -39.93
C ALA A 54 50.19 42.07 -41.16
N LYS A 55 50.56 40.90 -41.69
CA LYS A 55 51.39 40.79 -42.91
C LYS A 55 50.55 40.81 -44.18
N GLU A 56 49.44 40.06 -44.21
CA GLU A 56 48.57 39.91 -45.38
C GLU A 56 47.08 39.95 -44.95
N PRO A 57 46.44 41.12 -45.03
CA PRO A 57 45.07 41.29 -44.54
C PRO A 57 44.01 40.48 -45.30
N THR A 58 44.30 40.11 -46.55
CA THR A 58 43.43 39.33 -47.44
C THR A 58 43.76 37.84 -47.48
N ALA A 59 44.70 37.39 -46.64
CA ALA A 59 45.07 35.97 -46.59
C ALA A 59 43.88 35.09 -46.19
N THR A 60 43.89 33.86 -46.70
CA THR A 60 42.89 32.83 -46.40
C THR A 60 43.56 31.68 -45.65
N VAL A 61 42.79 31.06 -44.75
CA VAL A 61 43.23 29.93 -43.93
C VAL A 61 42.44 28.71 -44.36
N ASP A 62 43.16 27.62 -44.62
CA ASP A 62 42.58 26.30 -44.88
C ASP A 62 42.21 25.63 -43.55
N LEU A 63 40.90 25.48 -43.31
CA LEU A 63 40.35 24.58 -42.29
C LEU A 63 40.03 23.23 -42.95
N VAL A 64 39.85 22.20 -42.13
CA VAL A 64 39.59 20.80 -42.58
C VAL A 64 38.44 20.71 -43.59
N ASP A 65 37.41 21.55 -43.46
CA ASP A 65 36.21 21.52 -44.29
C ASP A 65 35.94 22.82 -45.10
N GLU A 66 36.72 23.89 -44.90
CA GLU A 66 36.45 25.19 -45.54
C GLU A 66 37.67 26.12 -45.62
N ARG A 67 37.70 26.98 -46.64
CA ARG A 67 38.62 28.13 -46.73
C ARG A 67 37.92 29.38 -46.23
N ILE A 68 38.46 29.99 -45.18
CA ILE A 68 37.92 31.24 -44.63
C ILE A 68 38.97 32.35 -44.63
N SER A 69 38.53 33.61 -44.66
CA SER A 69 39.46 34.73 -44.51
C SER A 69 40.05 34.75 -43.10
N VAL A 70 41.30 35.22 -42.97
CA VAL A 70 41.96 35.35 -41.66
C VAL A 70 41.12 36.20 -40.69
N GLN A 71 40.44 37.23 -41.16
CA GLN A 71 39.53 38.05 -40.35
C GLN A 71 38.34 37.25 -39.82
N THR A 72 37.75 36.38 -40.65
CA THR A 72 36.65 35.49 -40.23
C THR A 72 37.16 34.46 -39.21
N ALA A 73 38.35 33.90 -39.41
CA ALA A 73 38.97 32.97 -38.47
C ALA A 73 39.23 33.61 -37.10
N LEU A 74 39.77 34.83 -37.08
CA LEU A 74 39.98 35.62 -35.86
C LEU A 74 38.66 35.90 -35.13
N SER A 75 37.60 36.30 -35.86
CA SER A 75 36.29 36.56 -35.25
C SER A 75 35.64 35.32 -34.61
N ARG A 76 35.92 34.12 -35.16
CA ARG A 76 35.45 32.85 -34.58
C ARG A 76 36.27 32.49 -33.35
N LEU A 77 37.58 32.69 -33.38
CA LEU A 77 38.44 32.48 -32.21
C LEU A 77 38.07 33.41 -31.05
N GLU A 78 37.77 34.69 -31.32
CA GLU A 78 37.35 35.65 -30.28
C GLU A 78 36.05 35.22 -29.61
N LYS A 79 35.10 34.65 -30.36
CA LYS A 79 33.87 34.07 -29.78
C LYS A 79 34.16 32.87 -28.89
N ILE A 80 35.06 31.99 -29.31
CA ILE A 80 35.49 30.81 -28.54
C ILE A 80 36.21 31.24 -27.25
N GLU A 81 37.10 32.23 -27.33
CA GLU A 81 37.82 32.81 -26.19
C GLU A 81 36.88 33.46 -25.16
N ALA A 82 35.81 34.11 -25.62
CA ALA A 82 34.80 34.68 -24.73
C ALA A 82 34.02 33.61 -23.93
N GLU A 83 33.88 32.39 -24.46
CA GLU A 83 33.14 31.28 -23.82
C GLU A 83 34.01 30.42 -22.88
N LEU A 84 35.34 30.43 -23.06
CA LEU A 84 36.32 29.68 -22.25
C LEU A 84 36.20 29.89 -20.73
N PRO A 85 36.03 31.13 -20.20
CA PRO A 85 35.82 31.36 -18.77
C PRO A 85 34.52 30.75 -18.22
N ILE A 86 33.49 30.61 -19.06
CA ILE A 86 32.25 29.93 -18.67
C ILE A 86 32.49 28.43 -18.61
N ALA A 87 33.15 27.85 -19.62
CA ALA A 87 33.53 26.44 -19.63
C ALA A 87 34.38 26.05 -18.40
N HIS A 88 35.35 26.88 -18.01
CA HIS A 88 36.12 26.69 -16.78
C HIS A 88 35.26 26.72 -15.50
N ARG A 89 34.29 27.64 -15.41
CA ARG A 89 33.38 27.72 -14.25
C ARG A 89 32.44 26.52 -14.17
N VAL A 90 31.88 26.09 -15.30
CA VAL A 90 31.02 24.90 -15.39
C VAL A 90 31.78 23.65 -14.96
N ASN A 91 32.97 23.44 -15.53
CA ASN A 91 33.82 22.31 -15.16
C ASN A 91 34.30 22.38 -13.69
N GLY A 92 34.60 23.58 -13.18
CA GLY A 92 34.89 23.79 -11.76
C GLY A 92 33.74 23.37 -10.84
N ALA A 93 32.50 23.73 -11.19
CA ALA A 93 31.31 23.28 -10.46
C ALA A 93 31.14 21.75 -10.53
N MET A 94 31.34 21.15 -11.70
CA MET A 94 31.30 19.69 -11.89
C MET A 94 32.31 18.95 -10.98
N ARG A 95 33.54 19.45 -10.87
CA ARG A 95 34.57 18.88 -9.97
C ARG A 95 34.20 18.96 -8.49
N VAL A 96 33.44 19.98 -8.10
CA VAL A 96 32.94 20.10 -6.71
C VAL A 96 31.79 19.14 -6.47
N LEU A 97 30.87 18.98 -7.42
CA LEU A 97 29.68 18.13 -7.28
C LEU A 97 30.02 16.64 -7.18
N ALA A 98 30.93 16.13 -8.01
CA ALA A 98 31.18 14.68 -8.11
C ALA A 98 31.67 14.01 -6.80
N PRO A 99 32.60 14.60 -6.00
CA PRO A 99 32.94 14.07 -4.67
C PRO A 99 31.77 14.00 -3.70
N TRP A 100 30.81 14.93 -3.78
CA TRP A 100 29.61 14.91 -2.93
C TRP A 100 28.65 13.80 -3.35
N VAL A 101 28.46 13.55 -4.64
CA VAL A 101 27.71 12.39 -5.15
C VAL A 101 28.29 11.10 -4.58
N MET A 102 29.61 10.94 -4.69
CA MET A 102 30.33 9.77 -4.17
C MET A 102 30.15 9.63 -2.65
N GLY A 103 30.37 10.71 -1.90
CA GLY A 103 30.28 10.71 -0.43
C GLY A 103 28.86 10.43 0.08
N LEU A 104 27.83 11.03 -0.53
CA LEU A 104 26.43 10.80 -0.16
C LEU A 104 25.97 9.38 -0.52
N GLY A 105 26.41 8.84 -1.66
CA GLY A 105 26.16 7.45 -2.03
C GLY A 105 26.76 6.46 -1.03
N LEU A 106 28.02 6.67 -0.61
CA LEU A 106 28.69 5.85 0.41
C LEU A 106 28.03 5.98 1.78
N LEU A 107 27.66 7.20 2.19
CA LEU A 107 26.96 7.46 3.44
C LEU A 107 25.60 6.74 3.47
N ALA A 108 24.82 6.84 2.39
CA ALA A 108 23.54 6.13 2.27
C ALA A 108 23.73 4.61 2.33
N ALA A 109 24.74 4.06 1.64
CA ALA A 109 25.06 2.63 1.72
C ALA A 109 25.44 2.20 3.13
N LEU A 110 26.23 3.01 3.85
CA LEU A 110 26.63 2.75 5.23
C LEU A 110 25.43 2.77 6.18
N ILE A 111 24.56 3.78 6.07
CA ILE A 111 23.31 3.86 6.85
C ILE A 111 22.47 2.62 6.58
N GLY A 112 22.26 2.25 5.31
CA GLY A 112 21.50 1.06 4.94
C GLY A 112 22.08 -0.24 5.50
N ALA A 113 23.40 -0.42 5.41
CA ALA A 113 24.10 -1.59 5.94
C ALA A 113 24.04 -1.67 7.48
N ALA A 114 24.31 -0.55 8.16
CA ALA A 114 24.23 -0.46 9.61
C ALA A 114 22.80 -0.70 10.12
N ALA A 115 21.79 -0.17 9.41
CA ALA A 115 20.39 -0.38 9.72
C ALA A 115 20.00 -1.86 9.61
N LEU A 116 20.37 -2.54 8.53
CA LEU A 116 20.07 -3.96 8.34
C LEU A 116 20.80 -4.85 9.35
N ALA A 117 22.10 -4.61 9.56
CA ALA A 117 22.90 -5.37 10.51
C ALA A 117 22.45 -5.13 11.96
N GLY A 118 22.13 -3.88 12.30
CA GLY A 118 21.63 -3.46 13.61
C GLY A 118 20.29 -4.09 13.93
N THR A 119 19.32 -4.05 13.01
CA THR A 119 18.02 -4.70 13.17
C THR A 119 18.15 -6.22 13.30
N TYR A 120 19.00 -6.85 12.48
CA TYR A 120 19.25 -8.29 12.57
C TYR A 120 19.90 -8.69 13.91
N TRP A 121 20.87 -7.91 14.37
CA TRP A 121 21.50 -8.10 15.68
C TRP A 121 20.49 -7.89 16.83
N ALA A 122 19.66 -6.85 16.76
CA ALA A 122 18.66 -6.52 17.75
C ALA A 122 17.61 -7.64 17.88
N GLY A 123 17.11 -8.18 16.76
CA GLY A 123 16.20 -9.32 16.75
C GLY A 123 16.78 -10.56 17.42
N ARG A 124 18.05 -10.88 17.17
CA ARG A 124 18.74 -11.99 17.87
C ARG A 124 18.88 -11.74 19.37
N ARG A 125 19.16 -10.50 19.76
CA ARG A 125 19.33 -10.13 21.17
C ARG A 125 18.00 -10.09 21.94
N ALA A 126 16.91 -9.76 21.25
CA ALA A 126 15.56 -9.80 21.80
C ALA A 126 15.13 -11.20 22.26
N ARG A 127 15.68 -12.27 21.67
CA ARG A 127 15.42 -13.66 22.09
C ARG A 127 16.11 -14.08 23.39
N GLN A 128 16.96 -13.25 23.98
CA GLN A 128 17.74 -13.63 25.17
C GLN A 128 16.96 -13.41 26.48
N SER A 129 16.18 -12.35 26.57
CA SER A 129 15.26 -12.09 27.69
C SER A 129 14.19 -11.06 27.31
N ARG A 130 13.08 -11.03 28.07
CA ARG A 130 11.99 -10.05 27.93
C ARG A 130 12.49 -8.61 28.10
N GLU A 131 13.36 -8.37 29.07
CA GLU A 131 14.02 -7.07 29.28
C GLU A 131 14.85 -6.64 28.06
N ARG A 132 15.60 -7.58 27.46
CA ARG A 132 16.40 -7.28 26.27
C ARG A 132 15.53 -6.97 25.07
N LEU A 133 14.41 -7.68 24.88
CA LEU A 133 13.41 -7.36 23.86
C LEU A 133 12.90 -5.92 24.04
N LEU A 134 12.44 -5.54 25.24
CA LEU A 134 11.99 -4.18 25.52
C LEU A 134 13.06 -3.13 25.24
N GLN A 135 14.29 -3.35 25.72
CA GLN A 135 15.40 -2.41 25.55
C GLN A 135 15.74 -2.18 24.07
N VAL A 136 15.97 -3.25 23.31
CA VAL A 136 16.44 -3.12 21.92
C VAL A 136 15.30 -2.74 20.97
N PHE A 137 14.05 -3.15 21.25
CA PHE A 137 12.89 -2.72 20.48
C PHE A 137 12.57 -1.25 20.71
N SER A 138 12.55 -0.78 21.97
CA SER A 138 12.29 0.64 22.28
C SER A 138 13.38 1.58 21.78
N LEU A 139 14.64 1.12 21.74
CA LEU A 139 15.72 1.86 21.08
C LEU A 139 15.53 1.86 19.57
N GLY A 140 15.25 0.69 18.99
CA GLY A 140 15.01 0.51 17.57
C GLY A 140 13.87 1.38 17.04
N SER A 141 12.71 1.37 17.71
CA SER A 141 11.54 2.14 17.31
C SER A 141 11.79 3.65 17.36
N ARG A 142 12.57 4.13 18.34
CA ARG A 142 12.98 5.55 18.42
C ARG A 142 13.97 5.95 17.33
N LEU A 143 14.89 5.07 16.95
CA LEU A 143 15.90 5.37 15.93
C LEU A 143 15.40 5.15 14.50
N LEU A 144 14.39 4.30 14.31
CA LEU A 144 13.86 3.88 13.02
C LEU A 144 13.52 5.08 12.09
N PRO A 145 12.80 6.13 12.53
CA PRO A 145 12.45 7.25 11.66
C PRO A 145 13.67 8.04 11.19
N TYR A 146 14.65 8.23 12.08
CA TYR A 146 15.87 8.98 11.76
C TYR A 146 16.76 8.23 10.75
N VAL A 147 16.88 6.91 10.92
CA VAL A 147 17.63 6.06 9.98
C VAL A 147 16.98 6.09 8.59
N LEU A 148 15.65 5.96 8.53
CA LEU A 148 14.89 5.99 7.29
C LEU A 148 15.02 7.32 6.56
N VAL A 149 14.80 8.42 7.27
CA VAL A 149 14.88 9.76 6.68
C VAL A 149 16.31 10.11 6.29
N GLY A 150 17.29 9.78 7.13
CA GLY A 150 18.71 9.96 6.81
C GLY A 150 19.12 9.21 5.53
N HIS A 151 18.65 7.97 5.37
CA HIS A 151 18.90 7.18 4.16
C HIS A 151 18.28 7.82 2.91
N VAL A 152 16.98 8.14 2.95
CA VAL A 152 16.25 8.73 1.81
C VAL A 152 16.83 10.09 1.43
N VAL A 153 17.16 10.93 2.41
CA VAL A 153 17.76 12.25 2.16
C VAL A 153 19.13 12.12 1.49
N ALA A 154 19.98 11.22 1.98
CA ALA A 154 21.30 11.00 1.39
C ALA A 154 21.18 10.49 -0.07
N VAL A 155 20.26 9.55 -0.34
CA VAL A 155 20.01 9.05 -1.71
C VAL A 155 19.45 10.14 -2.62
N ALA A 156 18.42 10.86 -2.18
CA ALA A 156 17.78 11.91 -2.98
C ALA A 156 18.75 13.05 -3.28
N ALA A 157 19.61 13.41 -2.32
CA ALA A 157 20.66 14.40 -2.52
C ALA A 157 21.71 13.91 -3.52
N ALA A 158 22.17 12.66 -3.41
CA ALA A 158 23.10 12.08 -4.38
C ALA A 158 22.52 12.11 -5.81
N VAL A 159 21.26 11.70 -5.99
CA VAL A 159 20.56 11.74 -7.29
C VAL A 159 20.43 13.17 -7.81
N ALA A 160 20.05 14.14 -6.98
CA ALA A 160 19.93 15.54 -7.39
C ALA A 160 21.27 16.11 -7.87
N LEU A 161 22.36 15.78 -7.19
CA LEU A 161 23.71 16.21 -7.56
C LEU A 161 24.18 15.54 -8.86
N THR A 162 23.93 14.24 -9.04
CA THR A 162 24.20 13.52 -10.31
C THR A 162 23.45 14.17 -11.48
N LEU A 163 22.15 14.43 -11.34
CA LEU A 163 21.35 15.06 -12.40
C LEU A 163 21.85 16.49 -12.71
N SER A 164 22.31 17.21 -11.68
CA SER A 164 22.91 18.54 -11.85
C SER A 164 24.26 18.44 -12.57
N PHE A 165 25.07 17.43 -12.26
CA PHE A 165 26.35 17.16 -12.93
C PHE A 165 26.15 16.83 -14.40
N GLU A 166 25.24 15.91 -14.73
CA GLU A 166 24.94 15.55 -16.13
C GLU A 166 24.29 16.71 -16.90
N GLY A 167 23.46 17.51 -16.22
CA GLY A 167 22.93 18.76 -16.76
C GLY A 167 24.04 19.74 -17.16
N LEU A 168 25.00 19.98 -16.26
CA LEU A 168 26.14 20.85 -16.52
C LEU A 168 27.11 20.28 -17.57
N GLY A 169 27.28 18.95 -17.60
CA GLY A 169 28.17 18.26 -18.54
C GLY A 169 27.74 18.33 -20.01
N MET A 170 26.48 18.67 -20.29
CA MET A 170 26.01 18.94 -21.66
C MET A 170 26.44 20.30 -22.19
N TRP A 171 26.99 21.18 -21.34
CA TRP A 171 27.52 22.45 -21.78
C TRP A 171 28.79 22.26 -22.62
N HIS A 172 28.78 22.74 -23.87
CA HIS A 172 29.96 22.77 -24.75
C HIS A 172 30.11 24.13 -25.43
N ILE A 173 31.32 24.39 -25.96
CA ILE A 173 31.67 25.64 -26.64
C ILE A 173 31.03 25.65 -28.03
N GLY A 174 30.31 26.72 -28.37
CA GLY A 174 29.54 26.84 -29.61
C GLY A 174 28.03 26.79 -29.41
N ARG A 175 27.28 26.47 -30.48
CA ARG A 175 25.81 26.47 -30.43
C ARG A 175 25.29 25.19 -29.77
N LEU A 176 24.78 25.33 -28.55
CA LEU A 176 23.93 24.31 -27.92
C LEU A 176 22.72 24.00 -28.82
N GLY A 177 22.51 22.71 -29.06
CA GLY A 177 21.34 22.24 -29.80
C GLY A 177 20.05 22.55 -29.04
N SER A 178 18.95 22.82 -29.75
CA SER A 178 17.65 23.05 -29.12
C SER A 178 17.15 21.84 -28.33
N GLY A 179 17.64 20.62 -28.63
CA GLY A 179 17.39 19.41 -27.87
C GLY A 179 18.17 19.35 -26.55
N GLU A 180 19.44 19.77 -26.53
CA GLU A 180 20.31 19.76 -25.35
C GLU A 180 19.83 20.74 -24.29
N VAL A 181 19.45 21.96 -24.71
CA VAL A 181 18.87 22.97 -23.81
C VAL A 181 17.57 22.47 -23.17
N LYS A 182 16.73 21.77 -23.94
CA LYS A 182 15.50 21.15 -23.39
C LYS A 182 15.82 20.04 -22.40
N LEU A 183 16.83 19.21 -22.67
CA LEU A 183 17.23 18.14 -21.78
C LEU A 183 17.84 18.67 -20.47
N MET A 184 18.70 19.69 -20.56
CA MET A 184 19.24 20.40 -19.38
C MET A 184 18.12 20.97 -18.50
N ALA A 185 17.11 21.61 -19.11
CA ALA A 185 15.96 22.13 -18.38
C ALA A 185 15.16 21.02 -17.69
N VAL A 186 14.95 19.88 -18.36
CA VAL A 186 14.28 18.71 -17.77
C VAL A 186 15.07 18.15 -16.59
N LEU A 187 16.38 17.96 -16.73
CA LEU A 187 17.23 17.48 -15.63
C LEU A 187 17.23 18.44 -14.43
N GLY A 188 17.28 19.75 -14.69
CA GLY A 188 17.18 20.78 -13.65
C GLY A 188 15.84 20.76 -12.90
N VAL A 189 14.73 20.57 -13.61
CA VAL A 189 13.40 20.41 -12.99
C VAL A 189 13.34 19.16 -12.13
N ILE A 190 13.88 18.03 -12.59
CA ILE A 190 13.91 16.78 -11.81
C ILE A 190 14.79 16.96 -10.57
N ALA A 191 15.97 17.59 -10.69
CA ALA A 191 16.84 17.88 -9.54
C ALA A 191 16.16 18.79 -8.51
N ALA A 192 15.46 19.84 -8.96
CA ALA A 192 14.67 20.72 -8.09
C ALA A 192 13.54 19.95 -7.40
N PHE A 193 12.88 19.02 -8.09
CA PHE A 193 11.87 18.14 -7.51
C PHE A 193 12.45 17.21 -6.44
N CYS A 194 13.67 16.68 -6.62
CA CYS A 194 14.36 15.91 -5.59
C CYS A 194 14.64 16.75 -4.33
N VAL A 195 15.11 17.99 -4.49
CA VAL A 195 15.33 18.91 -3.35
C VAL A 195 14.01 19.27 -2.66
N TYR A 196 12.96 19.53 -3.43
CA TYR A 196 11.63 19.78 -2.88
C TYR A 196 11.09 18.56 -2.11
N SER A 197 11.33 17.35 -2.61
CA SER A 197 10.95 16.10 -1.94
C SER A 197 11.70 15.92 -0.61
N ILE A 198 13.00 16.25 -0.56
CA ILE A 198 13.78 16.28 0.68
C ILE A 198 13.17 17.27 1.68
N TRP A 199 12.85 18.48 1.24
CA TRP A 199 12.25 19.50 2.09
C TRP A 199 10.88 19.06 2.63
N GLN A 200 10.03 18.48 1.78
CA GLN A 200 8.74 17.93 2.22
C GLN A 200 8.92 16.83 3.27
N LEU A 201 9.83 15.89 3.04
CA LEU A 201 10.10 14.78 3.96
C LEU A 201 10.61 15.29 5.32
N LEU A 202 11.52 16.27 5.32
CA LEU A 202 12.01 16.90 6.55
C LEU A 202 10.91 17.65 7.29
N ARG A 203 9.98 18.30 6.58
CA ARG A 203 8.82 18.96 7.19
C ARG A 203 7.85 17.95 7.79
N GLN A 204 7.67 16.80 7.13
CA GLN A 204 6.80 15.71 7.56
C GLN A 204 7.41 14.84 8.68
N LEU A 205 8.71 14.97 8.94
CA LEU A 205 9.40 14.21 9.99
C LEU A 205 8.78 14.42 11.38
N ARG A 206 8.39 15.66 11.71
CA ARG A 206 7.76 15.99 13.00
C ARG A 206 6.40 15.28 13.18
N PRO A 207 5.44 15.37 12.22
CA PRO A 207 4.22 14.57 12.28
C PRO A 207 4.48 13.06 12.25
N MET A 208 5.45 12.56 11.47
CA MET A 208 5.80 11.13 11.46
C MET A 208 6.28 10.65 12.83
N LEU A 209 7.06 11.45 13.56
CA LEU A 209 7.45 11.15 14.94
C LEU A 209 6.24 11.19 15.90
N GLY A 210 5.19 11.93 15.56
CA GLY A 210 3.93 11.98 16.29
C GLY A 210 3.05 10.74 16.10
N MET A 211 3.15 10.02 14.98
CA MET A 211 2.40 8.78 14.72
C MET A 211 2.80 7.62 15.66
N PHE A 212 3.99 7.70 16.25
CA PHE A 212 4.44 6.74 17.28
C PHE A 212 3.91 7.07 18.68
N LYS A 213 3.09 8.12 18.84
CA LYS A 213 2.38 8.35 20.10
C LYS A 213 1.26 7.33 20.23
N PRO A 214 1.09 6.68 21.38
CA PRO A 214 -0.05 5.79 21.60
C PRO A 214 -1.36 6.59 21.48
N GLU A 215 -2.22 6.22 20.54
CA GLU A 215 -3.63 6.62 20.58
C GLU A 215 -4.36 5.77 21.61
N PRO A 216 -5.37 6.33 22.31
CA PRO A 216 -6.17 5.57 23.26
C PRO A 216 -6.88 4.40 22.54
N LEU A 217 -6.86 3.22 23.16
CA LEU A 217 -7.66 2.08 22.72
C LEU A 217 -9.14 2.43 22.80
N GLU A 218 -9.92 2.15 21.77
CA GLU A 218 -11.37 2.23 21.86
C GLU A 218 -11.91 0.95 22.49
N MET A 219 -12.67 1.10 23.58
CA MET A 219 -13.31 0.01 24.29
C MET A 219 -14.81 0.26 24.29
N PHE A 220 -15.62 -0.78 24.19
CA PHE A 220 -17.06 -0.65 24.35
C PHE A 220 -17.50 -1.26 25.67
N GLY A 221 -18.34 -0.57 26.44
CA GLY A 221 -18.89 -1.08 27.69
C GLY A 221 -19.10 -0.01 28.75
N GLN A 222 -19.18 -0.45 30.00
CA GLN A 222 -19.43 0.43 31.15
C GLN A 222 -18.33 0.29 32.19
N VAL A 223 -17.77 1.43 32.62
CA VAL A 223 -16.85 1.49 33.76
C VAL A 223 -17.66 1.30 35.04
N VAL A 224 -17.31 0.28 35.83
CA VAL A 224 -18.02 -0.04 37.08
C VAL A 224 -17.21 0.35 38.31
N THR A 225 -17.81 1.15 39.20
CA THR A 225 -17.17 1.56 40.45
C THR A 225 -17.20 0.46 41.51
N PRO A 226 -16.35 0.53 42.55
CA PRO A 226 -16.42 -0.38 43.71
C PRO A 226 -17.78 -0.43 44.40
N ALA A 227 -18.55 0.66 44.35
CA ALA A 227 -19.91 0.70 44.88
C ALA A 227 -20.90 -0.08 44.00
N GLN A 228 -20.78 0.05 42.68
CA GLN A 228 -21.67 -0.59 41.71
C GLN A 228 -21.41 -2.10 41.56
N ALA A 229 -20.15 -2.52 41.67
CA ALA A 229 -19.72 -3.91 41.46
C ALA A 229 -18.90 -4.45 42.64
N SER A 230 -19.40 -4.25 43.87
CA SER A 230 -18.64 -4.58 45.09
C SER A 230 -18.23 -6.05 45.20
N GLY A 231 -19.03 -6.97 44.66
CA GLY A 231 -18.70 -8.39 44.60
C GLY A 231 -17.53 -8.65 43.64
N LEU A 232 -17.53 -7.97 42.50
CA LEU A 232 -16.52 -8.14 41.45
C LEU A 232 -15.17 -7.56 41.90
N TRP A 233 -15.17 -6.32 42.38
CA TRP A 233 -13.97 -5.67 42.90
C TRP A 233 -13.33 -6.49 44.02
N ARG A 234 -14.11 -6.96 45.01
CA ARG A 234 -13.59 -7.80 46.09
C ARG A 234 -12.99 -9.12 45.57
N HIS A 235 -13.60 -9.71 44.54
CA HIS A 235 -13.08 -10.93 43.92
C HIS A 235 -11.74 -10.64 43.24
N VAL A 236 -11.67 -9.59 42.41
CA VAL A 236 -10.46 -9.17 41.69
C VAL A 236 -9.34 -8.79 42.65
N ASP A 237 -9.61 -7.99 43.67
CA ASP A 237 -8.62 -7.57 44.68
C ASP A 237 -8.06 -8.77 45.46
N ALA A 238 -8.91 -9.74 45.80
CA ALA A 238 -8.48 -10.95 46.48
C ALA A 238 -7.56 -11.81 45.61
N LEU A 239 -7.85 -11.93 44.30
CA LEU A 239 -6.99 -12.65 43.36
C LEU A 239 -5.67 -11.91 43.15
N ALA A 240 -5.71 -10.59 42.93
CA ALA A 240 -4.52 -9.77 42.76
C ALA A 240 -3.58 -9.87 43.98
N GLY A 241 -4.15 -9.78 45.19
CA GLY A 241 -3.41 -9.92 46.44
C GLY A 241 -2.78 -11.29 46.64
N ARG A 242 -3.47 -12.38 46.28
CA ARG A 242 -2.94 -13.74 46.34
C ARG A 242 -1.81 -13.99 45.32
N LEU A 243 -1.90 -13.35 44.16
CA LEU A 243 -0.93 -13.49 43.07
C LEU A 243 0.28 -12.55 43.24
N GLY A 244 0.15 -11.50 44.05
CA GLY A 244 1.13 -10.41 44.10
C GLY A 244 1.12 -9.55 42.83
N ALA A 245 -0.01 -9.53 42.12
CA ALA A 245 -0.20 -8.72 40.92
C ALA A 245 -0.63 -7.29 41.31
N LEU A 246 -0.31 -6.32 40.44
CA LEU A 246 -0.86 -4.97 40.59
C LEU A 246 -2.37 -5.00 40.29
N PRO A 247 -3.23 -4.50 41.20
CA PRO A 247 -4.67 -4.48 40.94
C PRO A 247 -5.00 -3.50 39.80
N PRO A 248 -6.06 -3.75 39.02
CA PRO A 248 -6.52 -2.81 38.01
C PRO A 248 -6.97 -1.50 38.66
N ASP A 249 -6.73 -0.38 37.98
CA ASP A 249 -7.26 0.94 38.36
C ASP A 249 -8.75 1.06 37.95
N HIS A 250 -9.14 0.37 36.87
CA HIS A 250 -10.50 0.40 36.31
C HIS A 250 -10.98 -1.00 35.95
N ILE A 251 -12.28 -1.27 36.12
CA ILE A 251 -12.96 -2.45 35.58
C ILE A 251 -14.01 -1.98 34.57
N VAL A 252 -13.93 -2.49 33.35
CA VAL A 252 -14.90 -2.23 32.27
C VAL A 252 -15.67 -3.51 31.99
N VAL A 253 -16.99 -3.42 31.97
CA VAL A 253 -17.89 -4.54 31.71
C VAL A 253 -18.59 -4.35 30.36
N SER A 254 -18.63 -5.39 29.52
CA SER A 254 -19.30 -5.33 28.20
C SER A 254 -20.01 -6.64 27.85
N LEU A 255 -20.73 -6.68 26.72
CA LEU A 255 -21.41 -7.89 26.24
C LEU A 255 -20.61 -8.71 25.22
N ALA A 256 -19.72 -8.09 24.44
CA ALA A 256 -19.17 -8.68 23.22
C ALA A 256 -17.65 -9.01 23.26
N GLN A 257 -16.87 -8.36 24.14
CA GLN A 257 -15.40 -8.54 24.14
C GLN A 257 -14.95 -9.57 25.19
N GLY A 258 -13.94 -10.39 24.90
CA GLY A 258 -13.39 -11.37 25.85
C GLY A 258 -12.78 -10.76 27.12
N PHE A 259 -12.33 -11.59 28.06
CA PHE A 259 -11.51 -11.12 29.18
C PHE A 259 -10.16 -10.62 28.64
N TYR A 260 -9.69 -9.47 29.12
CA TYR A 260 -8.32 -9.03 28.87
C TYR A 260 -7.91 -7.95 29.87
N VAL A 261 -6.61 -7.72 29.99
CA VAL A 261 -6.05 -6.57 30.68
C VAL A 261 -5.26 -5.66 29.75
N THR A 262 -5.32 -4.36 30.01
CA THR A 262 -4.51 -3.38 29.28
C THR A 262 -3.99 -2.29 30.21
N SER A 263 -2.89 -1.68 29.81
CA SER A 263 -2.35 -0.48 30.46
C SER A 263 -2.26 0.72 29.53
N SER A 264 -2.67 0.52 28.27
CA SER A 264 -2.82 1.59 27.31
C SER A 264 -3.92 2.53 27.76
N ALA A 265 -3.76 3.82 27.48
CA ALA A 265 -4.88 4.76 27.58
C ALA A 265 -6.06 4.19 26.78
N ALA A 266 -7.28 4.36 27.29
CA ALA A 266 -8.47 3.86 26.62
C ALA A 266 -9.59 4.90 26.64
N THR A 267 -10.47 4.83 25.66
CA THR A 267 -11.73 5.58 25.61
C THR A 267 -12.87 4.58 25.59
N VAL A 268 -13.69 4.60 26.64
CA VAL A 268 -14.84 3.69 26.79
C VAL A 268 -16.08 4.33 26.17
N GLN A 269 -16.56 3.74 25.08
CA GLN A 269 -17.82 4.05 24.41
C GLN A 269 -19.00 3.28 25.03
N PRO A 270 -20.22 3.83 25.00
CA PRO A 270 -20.64 5.06 24.31
C PRO A 270 -20.41 6.36 25.09
N ALA A 271 -20.12 6.27 26.40
CA ALA A 271 -19.97 7.45 27.27
C ALA A 271 -18.72 8.30 27.00
N ASN A 272 -17.84 7.89 26.08
CA ASN A 272 -16.56 8.52 25.76
C ASN A 272 -15.69 8.80 26.99
N THR A 273 -15.68 7.87 27.94
CA THR A 273 -14.92 8.00 29.19
C THR A 273 -13.45 7.67 28.95
N SER A 274 -12.56 8.64 29.14
CA SER A 274 -11.12 8.41 29.01
C SER A 274 -10.56 7.78 30.29
N LEU A 275 -9.88 6.64 30.14
CA LEU A 275 -9.20 5.90 31.18
C LEU A 275 -7.69 5.98 30.99
N GLN A 276 -6.99 6.10 32.13
CA GLN A 276 -5.54 6.03 32.23
C GLN A 276 -5.19 5.05 33.34
N GLY A 277 -4.17 4.23 33.12
CA GLY A 277 -3.74 3.19 34.07
C GLY A 277 -4.13 1.78 33.62
N ARG A 278 -4.20 0.87 34.59
CA ARG A 278 -4.49 -0.55 34.37
C ARG A 278 -5.99 -0.77 34.29
N THR A 279 -6.47 -1.37 33.22
CA THR A 279 -7.89 -1.68 33.01
C THR A 279 -8.05 -3.18 32.86
N LEU A 280 -8.97 -3.76 33.62
CA LEU A 280 -9.46 -5.12 33.42
C LEU A 280 -10.79 -5.05 32.68
N HIS A 281 -10.86 -5.68 31.51
CA HIS A 281 -12.09 -5.86 30.77
C HIS A 281 -12.73 -7.21 31.13
N VAL A 282 -14.03 -7.18 31.43
CA VAL A 282 -14.81 -8.35 31.88
C VAL A 282 -16.08 -8.47 31.03
N PRO A 283 -16.23 -9.51 30.21
CA PRO A 283 -17.51 -9.76 29.57
C PRO A 283 -18.55 -10.22 30.58
N LEU A 284 -19.66 -9.49 30.64
CA LEU A 284 -20.76 -9.71 31.56
C LEU A 284 -21.34 -11.12 31.43
N LEU A 285 -21.54 -11.61 30.20
CA LEU A 285 -22.15 -12.92 29.94
C LEU A 285 -21.36 -14.07 30.56
N TYR A 286 -20.02 -14.00 30.52
CA TYR A 286 -19.19 -15.06 31.08
C TYR A 286 -19.18 -15.08 32.61
N LEU A 287 -19.59 -14.00 33.29
CA LEU A 287 -19.83 -14.02 34.73
C LEU A 287 -21.03 -14.91 35.12
N GLY A 288 -21.94 -15.18 34.17
CA GLY A 288 -23.03 -16.16 34.34
C GLY A 288 -22.68 -17.54 33.79
N LEU A 289 -21.89 -17.61 32.71
CA LEU A 289 -21.63 -18.87 32.00
C LEU A 289 -20.50 -19.73 32.60
N LEU A 290 -19.55 -19.12 33.30
CA LEU A 290 -18.40 -19.78 33.93
C LEU A 290 -18.65 -20.03 35.42
N SER A 291 -18.13 -21.09 36.03
CA SER A 291 -18.22 -21.28 37.49
C SER A 291 -17.39 -20.23 38.23
N ARG A 292 -17.59 -20.07 39.54
CA ARG A 292 -16.81 -19.12 40.35
C ARG A 292 -15.31 -19.41 40.31
N GLU A 293 -14.92 -20.68 40.27
CA GLU A 293 -13.53 -21.13 40.13
C GLU A 293 -13.00 -20.84 38.72
N GLU A 294 -13.80 -21.08 37.67
CA GLU A 294 -13.41 -20.76 36.28
C GLU A 294 -13.23 -19.25 36.08
N ILE A 295 -14.13 -18.42 36.61
CA ILE A 295 -13.98 -16.95 36.64
C ILE A 295 -12.68 -16.58 37.36
N GLY A 296 -12.42 -17.20 38.51
CA GLY A 296 -11.20 -16.98 39.27
C GLY A 296 -9.92 -17.40 38.52
N ALA A 297 -10.00 -18.47 37.72
CA ALA A 297 -8.90 -18.93 36.88
C ALA A 297 -8.60 -17.94 35.75
N VAL A 298 -9.64 -17.47 35.04
CA VAL A 298 -9.50 -16.54 33.92
C VAL A 298 -9.03 -15.17 34.42
N ILE A 299 -9.68 -14.59 35.44
CA ILE A 299 -9.23 -13.32 36.01
C ILE A 299 -7.81 -13.46 36.61
N GLY A 300 -7.50 -14.60 37.24
CA GLY A 300 -6.17 -14.90 37.74
C GLY A 300 -5.11 -14.95 36.64
N HIS A 301 -5.44 -15.53 35.49
CA HIS A 301 -4.62 -15.52 34.29
C HIS A 301 -4.40 -14.09 33.80
N GLU A 302 -5.47 -13.29 33.63
CA GLU A 302 -5.35 -11.90 33.18
C GLU A 302 -4.48 -11.05 34.12
N LEU A 303 -4.68 -11.19 35.44
CA LEU A 303 -3.90 -10.46 36.45
C LEU A 303 -2.42 -10.89 36.47
N ALA A 304 -2.08 -12.10 36.01
CA ALA A 304 -0.69 -12.55 35.94
C ALA A 304 0.16 -11.69 35.00
N HIS A 305 -0.45 -11.06 34.00
CA HIS A 305 0.25 -10.11 33.12
C HIS A 305 0.66 -8.81 33.84
N PHE A 306 0.15 -8.55 35.05
CA PHE A 306 0.58 -7.48 35.95
C PHE A 306 1.31 -8.00 37.20
N ALA A 307 1.88 -9.20 37.13
CA ALA A 307 2.74 -9.77 38.16
C ALA A 307 4.18 -9.91 37.67
N GLY A 308 5.15 -9.76 38.60
CA GLY A 308 6.57 -10.02 38.34
C GLY A 308 7.13 -9.34 37.08
N GLN A 309 7.86 -10.13 36.27
CA GLN A 309 8.53 -9.64 35.05
C GLN A 309 7.55 -9.28 33.92
N ASP A 310 6.31 -9.76 33.97
CA ASP A 310 5.30 -9.47 32.94
C ASP A 310 4.69 -8.09 33.09
N THR A 311 4.79 -7.50 34.28
CA THR A 311 4.42 -6.12 34.51
C THR A 311 5.17 -5.16 33.58
N GLU A 312 6.51 -5.27 33.51
CA GLU A 312 7.29 -4.36 32.67
C GLU A 312 7.00 -4.56 31.17
N TYR A 313 6.79 -5.81 30.76
CA TYR A 313 6.41 -6.15 29.39
C TYR A 313 5.05 -5.54 29.03
N SER A 314 4.01 -5.78 29.82
CA SER A 314 2.64 -5.30 29.56
C SER A 314 2.54 -3.78 29.63
N LEU A 315 3.22 -3.15 30.60
CA LEU A 315 3.17 -1.69 30.80
C LEU A 315 4.00 -0.88 29.80
N ARG A 316 5.07 -1.45 29.24
CA ARG A 316 6.04 -0.69 28.43
C ARG A 316 6.29 -1.24 27.05
N PHE A 317 6.31 -2.56 26.87
CA PHE A 317 6.61 -3.15 25.56
C PHE A 317 5.41 -3.09 24.63
N LEU A 318 4.27 -3.66 25.04
CA LEU A 318 3.07 -3.78 24.19
C LEU A 318 2.62 -2.42 23.60
N PRO A 319 2.52 -1.32 24.37
CA PRO A 319 2.11 -0.03 23.81
C PRO A 319 3.06 0.51 22.72
N ILE A 320 4.37 0.25 22.85
CA ILE A 320 5.36 0.65 21.84
C ILE A 320 5.25 -0.23 20.60
N TYR A 321 5.09 -1.54 20.79
CA TYR A 321 4.93 -2.51 19.71
C TYR A 321 3.71 -2.19 18.84
N ASP A 322 2.57 -1.94 19.47
CA ASP A 322 1.32 -1.58 18.78
C ASP A 322 1.42 -0.23 18.07
N GLY A 323 2.06 0.76 18.71
CA GLY A 323 2.30 2.07 18.11
C GLY A 323 3.11 2.00 16.81
N VAL A 324 4.08 1.08 16.73
CA VAL A 324 4.87 0.86 15.50
C VAL A 324 4.03 0.16 14.42
N ASN A 325 3.22 -0.84 14.79
CA ASN A 325 2.31 -1.51 13.85
C ASN A 325 1.30 -0.53 13.24
N ARG A 326 0.62 0.27 14.08
CA ARG A 326 -0.31 1.32 13.61
C ARG A 326 0.37 2.35 12.72
N SER A 327 1.60 2.77 13.07
CA SER A 327 2.37 3.71 12.24
C SER A 327 2.67 3.12 10.85
N LEU A 328 2.95 1.82 10.77
CA LEU A 328 3.22 1.13 9.53
C LEU A 328 1.96 0.95 8.67
N GLU A 329 0.81 0.70 9.31
CA GLU A 329 -0.50 0.66 8.67
C GLU A 329 -0.93 2.04 8.14
N ALA A 330 -0.79 3.10 8.94
CA ALA A 330 -1.04 4.47 8.49
C ALA A 330 -0.15 4.85 7.30
N LEU A 331 1.12 4.43 7.32
CA LEU A 331 2.05 4.61 6.21
C LEU A 331 1.61 3.82 4.96
N LEU A 332 1.10 2.59 5.12
CA LEU A 332 0.55 1.78 4.03
C LEU A 332 -0.68 2.46 3.41
N ASN A 333 -1.63 2.90 4.24
CA ASN A 333 -2.84 3.60 3.81
C ASN A 333 -2.49 4.89 3.06
N THR A 334 -1.52 5.65 3.56
CA THR A 334 -0.98 6.83 2.87
C THR A 334 -0.40 6.47 1.52
N MET A 335 0.36 5.37 1.40
CA MET A 335 0.91 4.93 0.11
C MET A 335 -0.15 4.48 -0.88
N LEU A 336 -1.20 3.81 -0.41
CA LEU A 336 -2.32 3.38 -1.24
C LEU A 336 -3.14 4.57 -1.77
N ALA A 337 -3.24 5.66 -0.99
CA ALA A 337 -3.91 6.88 -1.37
C ALA A 337 -3.04 7.87 -2.18
N SER A 338 -1.72 7.67 -2.24
CA SER A 338 -0.78 8.59 -2.89
C SER A 338 -0.62 8.32 -4.40
N ASP A 339 -0.26 9.35 -5.16
CA ASP A 339 0.10 9.21 -6.57
C ASP A 339 1.20 8.16 -6.79
N PHE A 340 1.20 7.51 -7.96
CA PHE A 340 2.12 6.42 -8.32
C PHE A 340 3.61 6.71 -8.01
N ILE A 341 4.04 7.95 -8.20
CA ILE A 341 5.42 8.38 -7.96
C ILE A 341 5.72 8.48 -6.45
N GLN A 342 4.83 9.10 -5.68
CA GLN A 342 4.97 9.25 -4.23
C GLN A 342 4.95 7.90 -3.51
N GLY A 343 4.01 7.02 -3.88
CA GLY A 343 3.94 5.66 -3.33
C GLY A 343 5.21 4.83 -3.62
N ARG A 344 5.83 4.99 -4.79
CA ARG A 344 7.13 4.35 -5.10
C ARG A 344 8.28 4.90 -4.28
N LEU A 345 8.28 6.20 -3.98
CA LEU A 345 9.34 6.85 -3.20
C LEU A 345 9.32 6.42 -1.73
N MET A 346 8.14 6.15 -1.15
CA MET A 346 7.99 5.74 0.24
C MET A 346 8.19 4.23 0.47
N ARG A 347 8.09 3.42 -0.60
CA ARG A 347 8.21 1.95 -0.55
C ARG A 347 9.48 1.40 0.12
N PRO A 348 10.69 1.94 -0.11
CA PRO A 348 11.90 1.50 0.61
C PRO A 348 11.73 1.58 2.13
N SER A 349 11.18 2.70 2.61
CA SER A 349 11.01 2.97 4.04
C SER A 349 10.00 2.04 4.68
N PHE A 350 8.87 1.80 4.01
CA PHE A 350 7.89 0.80 4.46
C PHE A 350 8.46 -0.60 4.48
N MET A 351 9.17 -1.02 3.43
CA MET A 351 9.79 -2.33 3.40
C MET A 351 10.82 -2.51 4.54
N PHE A 352 11.55 -1.46 4.92
CA PHE A 352 12.45 -1.53 6.06
C PHE A 352 11.70 -1.56 7.40
N GLY A 353 10.59 -0.81 7.55
CA GLY A 353 9.71 -0.91 8.72
C GLY A 353 9.12 -2.31 8.89
N VAL A 354 8.62 -2.92 7.81
CA VAL A 354 8.18 -4.32 7.79
C VAL A 354 9.33 -5.27 8.16
N PHE A 355 10.53 -5.04 7.60
CA PHE A 355 11.71 -5.86 7.94
C PHE A 355 12.07 -5.74 9.43
N PHE A 356 11.96 -4.54 10.00
CA PHE A 356 12.17 -4.30 11.41
C PHE A 356 11.23 -5.16 12.24
N MET A 357 9.92 -5.07 12.01
CA MET A 357 8.93 -5.89 12.73
C MET A 357 9.22 -7.39 12.59
N GLN A 358 9.44 -7.87 11.35
CA GLN A 358 9.76 -9.28 11.07
C GLN A 358 10.98 -9.83 11.81
N ARG A 359 11.94 -8.98 12.23
CA ARG A 359 13.10 -9.45 13.01
C ARG A 359 12.79 -9.60 14.50
N PHE A 360 11.71 -9.00 14.96
CA PHE A 360 11.22 -9.10 16.33
C PHE A 360 10.09 -10.10 16.49
N ASP A 361 9.30 -10.37 15.44
CA ASP A 361 8.17 -11.31 15.49
C ASP A 361 8.52 -12.64 16.16
N ASP A 362 9.65 -13.27 15.77
CA ASP A 362 10.10 -14.54 16.38
C ASP A 362 10.32 -14.43 17.90
N ALA A 363 10.88 -13.30 18.37
CA ALA A 363 11.13 -13.08 19.78
C ALA A 363 9.84 -12.75 20.53
N VAL A 364 8.98 -11.91 19.95
CA VAL A 364 7.68 -11.55 20.50
C VAL A 364 6.81 -12.79 20.65
N ASN A 365 6.68 -13.60 19.58
CA ASN A 365 5.91 -14.84 19.60
C ASN A 365 6.45 -15.86 20.61
N HIS A 366 7.77 -15.95 20.76
CA HIS A 366 8.39 -16.83 21.74
C HIS A 366 8.05 -16.42 23.18
N TRP A 367 8.26 -15.15 23.52
CA TRP A 367 8.01 -14.64 24.87
C TRP A 367 6.52 -14.54 25.20
N SER A 368 5.70 -14.20 24.22
CA SER A 368 4.23 -14.29 24.28
C SER A 368 3.78 -15.67 24.73
N ARG A 369 4.18 -16.71 24.00
CA ARG A 369 3.83 -18.10 24.32
C ARG A 369 4.23 -18.50 25.73
N GLU A 370 5.45 -18.14 26.15
CA GLU A 370 5.91 -18.44 27.51
C GLU A 370 5.10 -17.69 28.58
N ARG A 371 4.74 -16.43 28.33
CA ARG A 371 3.90 -15.62 29.22
C ARG A 371 2.51 -16.23 29.39
N GLU A 372 1.89 -16.66 28.31
CA GLU A 372 0.57 -17.29 28.32
C GLU A 372 0.55 -18.57 29.16
N LEU A 373 1.56 -19.44 29.00
CA LEU A 373 1.67 -20.66 29.80
C LEU A 373 1.92 -20.37 31.30
N LEU A 374 2.66 -19.30 31.61
CA LEU A 374 2.86 -18.86 33.00
C LEU A 374 1.60 -18.25 33.60
N ALA A 375 0.84 -17.49 32.81
CA ALA A 375 -0.45 -16.94 33.20
C ALA A 375 -1.48 -18.06 33.44
N ASP A 376 -1.51 -19.10 32.61
CA ASP A 376 -2.30 -20.31 32.84
C ASP A 376 -1.92 -21.01 34.14
N ALA A 377 -0.62 -21.15 34.41
CA ALA A 377 -0.12 -21.72 35.65
C ALA A 377 -0.53 -20.87 36.88
N ALA A 378 -0.50 -19.55 36.77
CA ALA A 378 -0.96 -18.63 37.80
C ALA A 378 -2.48 -18.74 38.06
N GLY A 379 -3.30 -18.75 37.02
CA GLY A 379 -4.74 -18.99 37.12
C GLY A 379 -5.05 -20.35 37.76
N ALA A 380 -4.32 -21.40 37.35
CA ALA A 380 -4.43 -22.74 37.93
C ALA A 380 -3.96 -22.81 39.39
N GLN A 381 -2.97 -22.02 39.80
CA GLN A 381 -2.54 -21.94 41.20
C GLN A 381 -3.63 -21.31 42.08
N LEU A 382 -4.41 -20.36 41.54
CA LEU A 382 -5.44 -19.64 42.28
C LEU A 382 -6.74 -20.43 42.42
N ALA A 383 -7.17 -21.08 41.34
CA ALA A 383 -8.50 -21.72 41.21
C ALA A 383 -8.45 -23.25 41.05
N GLY A 384 -7.27 -23.83 40.84
CA GLY A 384 -7.09 -25.25 40.56
C GLY A 384 -6.96 -25.56 39.06
N ARG A 385 -6.16 -26.58 38.74
CA ARG A 385 -5.83 -26.97 37.36
C ARG A 385 -7.07 -27.38 36.55
N ALA A 386 -7.99 -28.12 37.17
CA ALA A 386 -9.22 -28.54 36.51
C ALA A 386 -10.13 -27.36 36.15
N ALA A 387 -10.26 -26.37 37.04
CA ALA A 387 -11.05 -25.17 36.78
C ALA A 387 -10.41 -24.31 35.67
N ALA A 388 -9.08 -24.14 35.68
CA ALA A 388 -8.38 -23.42 34.62
C ALA A 388 -8.51 -24.10 33.25
N ALA A 389 -8.33 -25.43 33.20
CA ALA A 389 -8.50 -26.20 31.98
C ALA A 389 -9.96 -26.14 31.47
N SER A 390 -10.93 -26.28 32.37
CA SER A 390 -12.36 -26.19 32.04
C SER A 390 -12.72 -24.80 31.51
N ALA A 391 -12.24 -23.73 32.16
CA ALA A 391 -12.47 -22.36 31.72
C ALA A 391 -11.94 -22.10 30.31
N LEU A 392 -10.71 -22.55 30.02
CA LEU A 392 -10.08 -22.39 28.70
C LEU A 392 -10.94 -23.00 27.58
N LEU A 393 -11.32 -24.27 27.72
CA LEU A 393 -12.15 -24.93 26.72
C LEU A 393 -13.57 -24.38 26.69
N ARG A 394 -14.16 -24.07 27.84
CA ARG A 394 -15.53 -23.57 27.93
C ARG A 394 -15.68 -22.22 27.23
N VAL A 395 -14.73 -21.31 27.40
CA VAL A 395 -14.74 -20.03 26.69
C VAL A 395 -14.73 -20.27 25.18
N SER A 396 -13.85 -21.14 24.68
CA SER A 396 -13.77 -21.47 23.25
C SER A 396 -15.02 -22.16 22.70
N VAL A 397 -15.67 -23.02 23.49
CA VAL A 397 -16.94 -23.66 23.10
C VAL A 397 -18.08 -22.66 23.06
N LEU A 398 -18.16 -21.76 24.05
CA LEU A 398 -19.27 -20.81 24.16
C LEU A 398 -19.16 -19.62 23.21
N GLN A 399 -17.95 -19.17 22.89
CA GLN A 399 -17.72 -17.95 22.10
C GLN A 399 -18.54 -17.87 20.81
N PRO A 400 -18.50 -18.85 19.88
CA PRO A 400 -19.28 -18.75 18.64
C PRO A 400 -20.78 -18.68 18.91
N HIS A 401 -21.29 -19.44 19.88
CA HIS A 401 -22.71 -19.43 20.21
C HIS A 401 -23.17 -18.12 20.88
N VAL A 402 -22.30 -17.50 21.69
CA VAL A 402 -22.58 -16.19 22.30
C VAL A 402 -22.58 -15.10 21.22
N GLU A 403 -21.60 -15.11 20.33
CA GLU A 403 -21.50 -14.16 19.21
C GLU A 403 -22.73 -14.29 18.28
N ASP A 404 -23.08 -15.50 17.86
CA ASP A 404 -24.25 -15.78 17.02
C ASP A 404 -25.56 -15.33 17.70
N ALA A 405 -25.71 -15.65 19.00
CA ALA A 405 -26.90 -15.27 19.75
C ALA A 405 -27.02 -13.75 19.91
N LEU A 406 -25.93 -13.05 20.24
CA LEU A 406 -25.91 -11.58 20.33
C LEU A 406 -26.24 -10.94 18.99
N LEU A 407 -25.64 -11.42 17.90
CA LEU A 407 -25.87 -10.89 16.55
C LEU A 407 -27.35 -11.06 16.14
N ALA A 408 -27.90 -12.27 16.28
CA ALA A 408 -29.29 -12.55 15.95
C ALA A 408 -30.28 -11.72 16.80
N LEU A 409 -29.98 -11.50 18.07
CA LEU A 409 -30.82 -10.67 18.96
C LEU A 409 -30.73 -9.18 18.62
N CYS A 410 -29.55 -8.69 18.23
CA CYS A 410 -29.37 -7.32 17.77
C CYS A 410 -30.10 -7.08 16.44
N GLU A 411 -30.05 -8.05 15.51
CA GLU A 411 -30.80 -7.99 14.25
C GLU A 411 -32.33 -8.00 14.48
N ALA A 412 -32.81 -8.80 15.45
CA ALA A 412 -34.23 -8.86 15.79
C ALA A 412 -34.73 -7.59 16.50
N GLY A 413 -33.87 -6.85 17.20
CA GLY A 413 -34.15 -5.53 17.78
C GLY A 413 -35.18 -5.49 18.93
N ALA A 414 -35.65 -6.64 19.43
CA ALA A 414 -36.79 -6.70 20.37
C ALA A 414 -36.41 -7.00 21.83
N ALA A 415 -35.16 -7.37 22.10
CA ALA A 415 -34.72 -7.77 23.44
C ALA A 415 -34.37 -6.55 24.31
N THR A 416 -35.06 -6.40 25.45
CA THR A 416 -34.74 -5.37 26.46
C THR A 416 -33.59 -5.76 27.38
N ASP A 417 -33.39 -7.07 27.56
CA ASP A 417 -32.31 -7.67 28.35
C ASP A 417 -31.58 -8.71 27.48
N LEU A 418 -30.51 -8.27 26.81
CA LEU A 418 -29.71 -9.12 25.95
C LEU A 418 -29.07 -10.28 26.73
N PRO A 419 -28.46 -10.08 27.92
CA PRO A 419 -27.93 -11.19 28.70
C PRO A 419 -28.92 -12.32 28.97
N ASP A 420 -30.15 -11.98 29.38
CA ASP A 420 -31.19 -12.97 29.65
C ASP A 420 -31.56 -13.76 28.40
N ALA A 421 -31.76 -13.06 27.29
CA ALA A 421 -32.12 -13.63 26.01
C ALA A 421 -31.00 -14.53 25.43
N VAL A 422 -29.74 -14.14 25.59
CA VAL A 422 -28.59 -14.96 25.21
C VAL A 422 -28.57 -16.25 26.03
N PHE A 423 -28.74 -16.18 27.35
CA PHE A 423 -28.79 -17.40 28.18
C PHE A 423 -29.98 -18.30 27.84
N ALA A 424 -31.12 -17.73 27.46
CA ALA A 424 -32.27 -18.48 26.96
C ALA A 424 -31.96 -19.21 25.64
N ASN A 425 -31.30 -18.54 24.69
CA ASN A 425 -30.89 -19.15 23.42
C ASN A 425 -29.87 -20.28 23.64
N LEU A 426 -28.86 -20.05 24.47
CA LEU A 426 -27.80 -21.03 24.76
C LEU A 426 -28.30 -22.30 25.46
N ARG A 427 -29.42 -22.21 26.20
CA ARG A 427 -30.04 -23.38 26.84
C ARG A 427 -30.52 -24.42 25.81
N GLU A 428 -30.97 -23.95 24.65
CA GLU A 428 -31.48 -24.79 23.55
C GLU A 428 -30.36 -25.26 22.61
N CYS A 429 -29.12 -24.79 22.80
CA CYS A 429 -27.97 -25.17 21.99
C CYS A 429 -27.30 -26.45 22.52
N GLU A 430 -26.98 -27.36 21.61
CA GLU A 430 -26.07 -28.47 21.90
C GLU A 430 -24.63 -27.98 21.81
N LEU A 431 -23.97 -27.82 22.96
CA LEU A 431 -22.57 -27.38 23.01
C LEU A 431 -21.64 -28.53 22.65
N GLN A 432 -20.99 -28.44 21.49
CA GLN A 432 -19.97 -29.39 21.05
C GLN A 432 -18.62 -28.69 20.86
N PRO A 433 -17.50 -29.34 21.22
CA PRO A 433 -16.19 -28.82 20.86
C PRO A 433 -16.04 -28.89 19.34
N SER A 434 -15.57 -27.81 18.71
CA SER A 434 -15.21 -27.87 17.30
C SER A 434 -14.10 -28.91 17.10
N ALA A 435 -14.04 -29.53 15.91
CA ALA A 435 -12.97 -30.48 15.57
C ALA A 435 -11.56 -29.85 15.70
N GLU A 436 -11.50 -28.53 15.61
CA GLU A 436 -10.30 -27.70 15.71
C GLU A 436 -10.13 -27.05 17.10
N ALA A 437 -10.97 -27.36 18.10
CA ALA A 437 -10.99 -26.65 19.39
C ALA A 437 -9.65 -26.63 20.14
N LEU A 438 -8.80 -27.62 19.88
CA LEU A 438 -7.44 -27.74 20.41
C LEU A 438 -6.39 -26.98 19.58
N GLU A 439 -6.70 -26.71 18.31
CA GLU A 439 -5.90 -25.91 17.38
C GLU A 439 -6.29 -24.43 17.42
N ILE A 440 -7.43 -24.09 18.02
CA ILE A 440 -7.85 -22.70 18.24
C ILE A 440 -6.77 -21.96 19.04
N HIS A 441 -6.38 -20.82 18.47
CA HIS A 441 -5.62 -19.77 19.14
C HIS A 441 -6.60 -18.69 19.57
N GLN A 442 -6.60 -18.29 20.85
CA GLN A 442 -7.46 -17.19 21.29
C GLN A 442 -7.11 -15.91 20.51
N PRO A 443 -8.12 -15.22 19.95
CA PRO A 443 -7.88 -13.97 19.23
C PRO A 443 -7.53 -12.86 20.21
N HIS A 444 -6.35 -12.26 20.07
CA HIS A 444 -5.95 -11.06 20.79
C HIS A 444 -5.47 -9.99 19.79
N PRO A 445 -5.79 -8.69 20.00
CA PRO A 445 -5.45 -7.65 19.03
C PRO A 445 -3.94 -7.48 18.80
N THR A 446 -3.11 -7.96 19.76
CA THR A 446 -1.66 -7.66 19.79
C THR A 446 -0.79 -8.85 20.21
N ASP A 447 -1.39 -10.01 20.52
CA ASP A 447 -0.69 -11.17 21.09
C ASP A 447 -1.05 -12.46 20.35
N SER A 448 -0.09 -13.40 20.24
CA SER A 448 -0.27 -14.70 19.58
C SER A 448 -0.30 -15.80 20.63
N HIS A 449 -1.51 -16.22 21.04
CA HIS A 449 -1.65 -17.24 22.07
C HIS A 449 -1.14 -18.61 21.59
N PRO A 450 -0.54 -19.44 22.45
CA PRO A 450 -0.40 -20.86 22.18
C PRO A 450 -1.77 -21.50 21.93
N SER A 451 -1.79 -22.62 21.20
CA SER A 451 -3.05 -23.31 20.95
C SER A 451 -3.64 -23.84 22.26
N ASN A 452 -4.97 -23.98 22.29
CA ASN A 452 -5.65 -24.56 23.44
C ASN A 452 -5.07 -25.93 23.84
N GLY A 453 -4.67 -26.75 22.87
CA GLY A 453 -4.03 -28.05 23.14
C GLY A 453 -2.71 -27.93 23.90
N GLU A 454 -1.85 -26.98 23.53
CA GLU A 454 -0.57 -26.74 24.21
C GLU A 454 -0.78 -26.23 25.64
N ARG A 455 -1.73 -25.30 25.82
CA ARG A 455 -2.10 -24.74 27.13
C ARG A 455 -2.67 -25.82 28.06
N LEU A 456 -3.57 -26.67 27.56
CA LEU A 456 -4.11 -27.81 28.31
C LEU A 456 -3.04 -28.82 28.69
N GLN A 457 -2.10 -29.12 27.79
CA GLN A 457 -0.99 -30.02 28.08
C GLN A 457 -0.12 -29.47 29.21
N ALA A 458 0.17 -28.16 29.21
CA ALA A 458 0.91 -27.51 30.29
C ALA A 458 0.16 -27.55 31.63
N LEU A 459 -1.18 -27.55 31.60
CA LEU A 459 -2.00 -27.74 32.80
C LEU A 459 -2.05 -29.20 33.30
N HIS A 460 -1.53 -30.18 32.56
CA HIS A 460 -1.50 -31.61 32.91
C HIS A 460 -2.87 -32.15 33.41
N VAL A 461 -3.96 -31.79 32.73
CA VAL A 461 -5.31 -32.28 33.03
C VAL A 461 -5.78 -33.22 31.91
N PRO A 462 -6.47 -34.34 32.21
CA PRO A 462 -7.06 -35.20 31.19
C PRO A 462 -8.06 -34.46 30.30
N LEU A 463 -7.97 -34.66 28.98
CA LEU A 463 -8.83 -33.98 28.01
C LEU A 463 -10.31 -34.35 28.18
N ASP A 464 -10.63 -35.63 28.42
CA ASP A 464 -12.01 -36.12 28.50
C ASP A 464 -12.81 -35.47 29.65
N ASP A 465 -12.16 -35.27 30.80
CA ASP A 465 -12.78 -34.61 31.96
C ASP A 465 -12.99 -33.12 31.70
N THR A 466 -12.02 -32.49 31.03
CA THR A 466 -12.08 -31.08 30.68
C THR A 466 -13.19 -30.81 29.65
N LEU A 467 -13.32 -31.67 28.64
CA LEU A 467 -14.37 -31.58 27.64
C LEU A 467 -15.77 -31.69 28.26
N ARG A 468 -15.98 -32.64 29.18
CA ARG A 468 -17.25 -32.76 29.92
C ARG A 468 -17.60 -31.49 30.70
N GLY A 469 -16.61 -30.86 31.33
CA GLY A 469 -16.80 -29.59 32.04
C GLY A 469 -17.11 -28.42 31.10
N ALA A 470 -16.46 -28.39 29.94
CA ALA A 470 -16.59 -27.33 28.96
C ALA A 470 -17.95 -27.33 28.24
N THR A 471 -18.49 -28.49 27.92
CA THR A 471 -19.76 -28.67 27.19
C THR A 471 -21.00 -28.78 28.08
N ARG A 472 -20.87 -28.53 29.39
CA ARG A 472 -22.02 -28.58 30.30
C ARG A 472 -23.11 -27.60 29.87
N VAL A 473 -24.36 -28.05 29.99
CA VAL A 473 -25.57 -27.30 29.63
C VAL A 473 -25.62 -25.97 30.39
N VAL A 474 -26.11 -24.93 29.72
CA VAL A 474 -26.35 -23.61 30.31
C VAL A 474 -27.72 -23.60 30.97
N ASP A 475 -27.75 -23.32 32.27
CA ASP A 475 -28.98 -23.05 33.01
C ASP A 475 -29.16 -21.53 33.14
N ARG A 476 -30.23 -21.01 32.53
CA ARG A 476 -30.52 -19.57 32.48
C ARG A 476 -30.69 -18.94 33.86
N ASP A 477 -31.41 -19.60 34.76
CA ASP A 477 -31.74 -19.02 36.07
C ASP A 477 -30.49 -18.98 36.96
N ILE A 478 -29.68 -20.04 36.92
CA ILE A 478 -28.39 -20.09 37.62
C ILE A 478 -27.41 -19.06 37.04
N ALA A 479 -27.31 -18.96 35.71
CA ALA A 479 -26.41 -18.01 35.05
C ALA A 479 -26.76 -16.56 35.40
N ASN A 480 -28.05 -16.21 35.34
CA ASN A 480 -28.55 -14.90 35.76
C ASN A 480 -28.22 -14.60 37.22
N ALA A 481 -28.57 -15.52 38.14
CA ALA A 481 -28.35 -15.32 39.57
C ALA A 481 -26.86 -15.15 39.91
N GLN A 482 -25.98 -15.91 39.26
CA GLN A 482 -24.54 -15.82 39.47
C GLN A 482 -23.94 -14.51 38.95
N MET A 483 -24.34 -14.09 37.75
CA MET A 483 -23.94 -12.81 37.17
C MET A 483 -24.38 -11.65 38.06
N ASP A 484 -25.64 -11.68 38.51
CA ASP A 484 -26.25 -10.62 39.31
C ASP A 484 -25.57 -10.44 40.67
N ALA A 485 -25.03 -11.52 41.26
CA ALA A 485 -24.36 -11.49 42.56
C ALA A 485 -23.11 -10.59 42.62
N TYR A 486 -22.56 -10.20 41.47
CA TYR A 486 -21.39 -9.32 41.38
C TYR A 486 -21.75 -7.82 41.52
N PHE A 487 -23.01 -7.44 41.32
CA PHE A 487 -23.43 -6.06 41.15
C PHE A 487 -24.49 -5.64 42.19
N SER A 488 -24.49 -4.37 42.56
CA SER A 488 -25.48 -3.81 43.50
C SER A 488 -26.85 -3.54 42.85
N ALA A 489 -26.86 -3.27 41.54
CA ALA A 489 -28.05 -2.99 40.74
C ALA A 489 -27.95 -3.69 39.36
N PRO A 490 -27.98 -5.04 39.35
CA PRO A 490 -27.66 -5.83 38.16
C PRO A 490 -28.60 -5.58 36.99
N GLN A 491 -29.91 -5.46 37.24
CA GLN A 491 -30.90 -5.19 36.19
C GLN A 491 -30.63 -3.88 35.45
N ALA A 492 -30.33 -2.80 36.18
CA ALA A 492 -30.04 -1.50 35.57
C ALA A 492 -28.78 -1.55 34.67
N LEU A 493 -27.74 -2.29 35.09
CA LEU A 493 -26.52 -2.50 34.31
C LEU A 493 -26.82 -3.28 33.01
N ARG A 494 -27.60 -4.36 33.10
CA ARG A 494 -27.97 -5.21 31.96
C ARG A 494 -28.82 -4.45 30.94
N GLU A 495 -29.83 -3.72 31.40
CA GLU A 495 -30.70 -2.89 30.56
C GLU A 495 -29.93 -1.72 29.92
N GLN A 496 -28.94 -1.15 30.62
CA GLN A 496 -28.07 -0.12 30.05
C GLN A 496 -27.18 -0.70 28.95
N LEU A 497 -26.40 -1.75 29.24
CA LEU A 497 -25.52 -2.37 28.25
C LEU A 497 -26.29 -2.94 27.05
N SER A 498 -27.50 -3.47 27.27
CA SER A 498 -28.35 -3.96 26.19
C SER A 498 -28.79 -2.83 25.25
N ARG A 499 -29.21 -1.69 25.81
CA ARG A 499 -29.54 -0.50 25.03
C ARG A 499 -28.32 0.05 24.29
N ASP A 500 -27.18 0.17 24.97
CA ASP A 500 -25.96 0.71 24.38
C ASP A 500 -25.52 -0.14 23.17
N VAL A 501 -25.53 -1.48 23.27
CA VAL A 501 -25.20 -2.38 22.14
C VAL A 501 -26.23 -2.27 21.03
N MET A 502 -27.52 -2.22 21.36
CA MET A 502 -28.59 -2.11 20.36
C MET A 502 -28.51 -0.78 19.59
N ASP A 503 -28.22 0.33 20.27
CA ASP A 503 -28.07 1.65 19.65
C ASP A 503 -26.88 1.67 18.68
N VAL A 504 -25.78 1.01 19.02
CA VAL A 504 -24.63 0.83 18.10
C VAL A 504 -25.03 -0.01 16.90
N ALA A 505 -25.67 -1.17 17.11
CA ALA A 505 -26.11 -2.03 16.01
C ALA A 505 -27.06 -1.30 15.05
N VAL A 506 -28.01 -0.52 15.58
CA VAL A 506 -28.93 0.32 14.79
C VAL A 506 -28.17 1.41 14.02
N SER A 507 -27.20 2.08 14.67
CA SER A 507 -26.37 3.10 14.03
C SER A 507 -25.52 2.53 12.89
N GLU A 508 -24.84 1.40 13.12
CA GLU A 508 -24.03 0.73 12.11
C GLU A 508 -24.87 0.22 10.95
N ASN A 509 -26.02 -0.40 11.22
CA ASN A 509 -26.92 -0.86 10.18
C ASN A 509 -27.50 0.30 9.36
N SER A 510 -27.80 1.44 10.00
CA SER A 510 -28.23 2.66 9.32
C SER A 510 -27.13 3.24 8.43
N ALA A 511 -25.89 3.31 8.93
CA ALA A 511 -24.74 3.78 8.15
C ALA A 511 -24.43 2.86 6.96
N HIS A 512 -24.50 1.54 7.15
CA HIS A 512 -24.33 0.57 6.09
C HIS A 512 -25.45 0.70 5.04
N THR A 513 -26.70 0.84 5.47
CA THR A 513 -27.83 1.06 4.55
C THR A 513 -27.66 2.36 3.76
N GLN A 514 -27.28 3.46 4.41
CA GLN A 514 -27.02 4.73 3.73
C GLN A 514 -25.86 4.64 2.72
N LEU A 515 -24.80 3.89 3.04
CA LEU A 515 -23.70 3.61 2.12
C LEU A 515 -24.19 2.83 0.89
N LEU A 516 -24.99 1.77 1.10
CA LEU A 516 -25.58 0.99 0.03
C LEU A 516 -26.51 1.84 -0.85
N GLU A 517 -27.37 2.68 -0.25
CA GLU A 517 -28.23 3.61 -0.99
C GLU A 517 -27.41 4.61 -1.82
N THR A 518 -26.34 5.15 -1.23
CA THR A 518 -25.43 6.08 -1.93
C THR A 518 -24.75 5.40 -3.12
N LEU A 519 -24.27 4.16 -2.95
CA LEU A 519 -23.69 3.36 -4.03
C LEU A 519 -24.75 3.00 -5.09
N ALA A 520 -25.97 2.63 -4.68
CA ALA A 520 -27.06 2.32 -5.59
C ALA A 520 -27.46 3.53 -6.46
N ALA A 521 -27.38 4.75 -5.91
CA ALA A 521 -27.66 6.00 -6.61
C ALA A 521 -26.48 6.53 -7.44
N SER A 522 -25.25 6.07 -7.22
CA SER A 522 -24.05 6.64 -7.86
C SER A 522 -23.96 6.39 -9.37
N ALA A 523 -24.70 5.40 -9.89
CA ALA A 523 -24.70 5.03 -11.31
C ALA A 523 -26.14 4.85 -11.84
N GLU A 524 -26.83 5.96 -12.08
CA GLU A 524 -28.13 6.01 -12.75
C GLU A 524 -28.00 6.38 -14.24
N GLY A 525 -28.76 5.69 -15.09
CA GLY A 525 -28.81 5.93 -16.53
C GLY A 525 -27.77 5.16 -17.36
N GLU A 526 -27.77 5.38 -18.68
CA GLU A 526 -26.85 4.72 -19.61
C GLU A 526 -25.67 5.62 -19.97
N ARG A 527 -24.45 5.05 -19.97
CA ARG A 527 -23.24 5.73 -20.45
C ARG A 527 -22.61 4.96 -21.60
N SER A 528 -22.40 5.65 -22.71
CA SER A 528 -21.83 5.04 -23.92
C SER A 528 -20.37 5.47 -24.09
N LEU A 529 -19.45 4.51 -23.93
CA LEU A 529 -18.03 4.69 -24.16
C LEU A 529 -17.71 4.47 -25.64
N HIS A 530 -16.98 5.40 -26.23
CA HIS A 530 -16.52 5.32 -27.61
C HIS A 530 -15.08 5.81 -27.74
N GLU A 531 -14.44 5.60 -28.88
CA GLU A 531 -13.02 5.94 -29.07
C GLU A 531 -12.80 7.40 -29.46
N GLY A 532 -13.74 8.08 -30.10
CA GLY A 532 -13.59 9.48 -30.51
C GLY A 532 -12.37 9.76 -31.41
N GLY A 533 -12.03 11.04 -31.60
CA GLY A 533 -10.80 11.43 -32.30
C GLY A 533 -10.78 11.14 -33.80
N GLN A 534 -11.91 11.33 -34.49
CA GLN A 534 -12.06 11.15 -35.94
C GLN A 534 -10.98 11.88 -36.75
N TRP A 535 -10.61 13.10 -36.35
CA TRP A 535 -9.58 13.90 -36.99
C TRP A 535 -8.22 13.20 -37.05
N ARG A 536 -7.85 12.39 -36.04
CA ARG A 536 -6.61 11.61 -36.07
C ARG A 536 -6.66 10.50 -37.13
N GLY A 537 -7.84 9.91 -37.35
CA GLY A 537 -8.07 8.97 -38.45
C GLY A 537 -7.91 9.64 -39.81
N VAL A 538 -8.45 10.86 -39.97
CA VAL A 538 -8.28 11.69 -41.17
C VAL A 538 -6.81 12.04 -41.40
N LEU A 539 -6.11 12.56 -40.39
CA LEU A 539 -4.69 12.91 -40.49
C LEU A 539 -3.84 11.71 -40.90
N MET A 540 -4.10 10.53 -40.32
CA MET A 540 -3.39 9.30 -40.66
C MET A 540 -3.68 8.85 -42.10
N ALA A 541 -4.93 8.93 -42.55
CA ALA A 541 -5.30 8.64 -43.94
C ALA A 541 -4.63 9.62 -44.92
N VAL A 542 -4.64 10.92 -44.60
CA VAL A 542 -4.01 11.98 -45.40
C VAL A 542 -2.49 11.80 -45.46
N SER A 543 -1.85 11.38 -44.35
CA SER A 543 -0.42 11.10 -44.31
C SER A 543 0.01 9.93 -45.21
N GLY A 544 -0.92 9.02 -45.55
CA GLY A 544 -0.68 7.91 -46.47
C GLY A 544 -0.67 8.33 -47.95
N LEU A 545 -1.36 9.43 -48.31
CA LEU A 545 -1.45 9.94 -49.69
C LEU A 545 -0.09 10.23 -50.35
N PRO A 546 0.87 10.95 -49.72
CA PRO A 546 2.17 11.20 -50.35
C PRO A 546 2.95 9.90 -50.63
N PHE A 547 2.81 8.86 -49.81
CA PHE A 547 3.44 7.56 -50.05
C PHE A 547 2.83 6.83 -51.24
N VAL A 548 1.49 6.87 -51.38
CA VAL A 548 0.80 6.31 -52.56
C VAL A 548 1.17 7.09 -53.82
N LEU A 549 1.21 8.42 -53.76
CA LEU A 549 1.59 9.26 -54.90
C LEU A 549 3.07 9.05 -55.29
N ALA A 550 3.97 8.94 -54.33
CA ALA A 550 5.37 8.63 -54.58
C ALA A 550 5.55 7.22 -55.17
N ALA A 551 4.79 6.23 -54.69
CA ALA A 551 4.79 4.88 -55.24
C ALA A 551 4.32 4.87 -56.70
N LEU A 552 3.20 5.55 -57.01
CA LEU A 552 2.69 5.69 -58.38
C LEU A 552 3.67 6.46 -59.28
N PHE A 553 4.35 7.47 -58.76
CA PHE A 553 5.37 8.21 -59.49
C PHE A 553 6.59 7.35 -59.82
N ILE A 554 7.09 6.56 -58.86
CA ILE A 554 8.23 5.65 -59.07
C ILE A 554 7.84 4.54 -60.06
N LEU A 555 6.66 3.95 -59.92
CA LEU A 555 6.18 2.89 -60.82
C LEU A 555 5.92 3.42 -62.24
N SER A 556 5.39 4.65 -62.38
CA SER A 556 5.18 5.24 -63.71
C SER A 556 6.49 5.56 -64.42
N ARG A 557 7.57 5.93 -63.69
CA ARG A 557 8.91 6.15 -64.27
C ARG A 557 9.53 4.87 -64.83
N VAL A 558 9.27 3.71 -64.23
CA VAL A 558 9.73 2.41 -64.75
C VAL A 558 9.13 2.11 -66.12
N TRP A 559 7.88 2.52 -66.37
CA TRP A 559 7.18 2.24 -67.62
C TRP A 559 7.34 3.33 -68.68
N LEU A 560 7.37 4.60 -68.27
CA LEU A 560 7.35 5.77 -69.17
C LEU A 560 8.74 6.35 -69.50
N ALA A 561 9.75 6.14 -68.65
CA ALA A 561 11.08 6.72 -68.83
C ALA A 561 12.18 5.89 -68.16
N PRO A 562 12.41 4.64 -68.60
CA PRO A 562 13.36 3.72 -67.96
C PRO A 562 14.80 4.23 -67.97
N GLU A 563 15.19 5.06 -68.94
CA GLU A 563 16.56 5.58 -69.07
C GLU A 563 16.95 6.61 -67.99
N ARG A 564 15.99 7.14 -67.22
CA ARG A 564 16.26 8.12 -66.14
C ARG A 564 16.39 7.50 -64.76
N LEU A 565 16.34 6.16 -64.64
CA LEU A 565 16.46 5.46 -63.37
C LEU A 565 17.94 5.28 -63.00
N LYS A 566 18.33 5.75 -61.80
CA LYS A 566 19.68 5.57 -61.25
C LYS A 566 19.96 4.14 -60.72
N GLY A 567 19.13 3.13 -61.07
CA GLY A 567 19.21 1.75 -60.55
C GLY A 567 18.44 0.74 -61.41
N THR A 568 18.39 -0.54 -61.01
CA THR A 568 17.70 -1.58 -61.80
C THR A 568 16.17 -1.42 -61.76
N PRO A 569 15.43 -1.68 -62.85
CA PRO A 569 13.98 -1.53 -62.89
C PRO A 569 13.28 -2.38 -61.83
N LEU A 570 13.82 -3.56 -61.50
CA LEU A 570 13.31 -4.43 -60.44
C LEU A 570 13.41 -3.78 -59.05
N SER A 571 14.52 -3.10 -58.75
CA SER A 571 14.69 -2.38 -57.47
C SER A 571 13.74 -1.19 -57.33
N ALA A 572 13.47 -0.48 -58.43
CA ALA A 572 12.51 0.63 -58.46
C ALA A 572 11.06 0.14 -58.30
N VAL A 573 10.71 -0.99 -58.91
CA VAL A 573 9.41 -1.65 -58.70
C VAL A 573 9.26 -2.11 -57.25
N GLY A 574 10.31 -2.71 -56.66
CA GLY A 574 10.33 -3.10 -55.25
C GLY A 574 10.14 -1.91 -54.30
N ALA A 575 10.88 -0.81 -54.51
CA ALA A 575 10.76 0.41 -53.71
C ALA A 575 9.36 1.05 -53.84
N GLY A 576 8.82 1.12 -55.06
CA GLY A 576 7.47 1.60 -55.32
C GLY A 576 6.39 0.75 -54.63
N ALA A 577 6.52 -0.59 -54.71
CA ALA A 577 5.60 -1.52 -54.05
C ALA A 577 5.66 -1.39 -52.52
N CYS A 578 6.84 -1.26 -51.91
CA CYS A 578 6.99 -1.04 -50.47
C CYS A 578 6.34 0.27 -50.00
N LEU A 579 6.60 1.38 -50.69
CA LEU A 579 5.97 2.67 -50.39
C LEU A 579 4.45 2.64 -50.60
N GLY A 580 3.99 1.93 -51.63
CA GLY A 580 2.58 1.71 -51.91
C GLY A 580 1.87 0.91 -50.81
N LEU A 581 2.49 -0.17 -50.32
CA LEU A 581 1.96 -0.96 -49.20
C LEU A 581 1.90 -0.14 -47.91
N ILE A 582 2.90 0.68 -47.61
CA ILE A 582 2.90 1.59 -46.46
C ILE A 582 1.77 2.62 -46.60
N GLY A 583 1.65 3.26 -47.75
CA GLY A 583 0.60 4.26 -48.03
C GLY A 583 -0.82 3.68 -47.96
N LEU A 584 -1.05 2.52 -48.58
CA LEU A 584 -2.33 1.80 -48.53
C LEU A 584 -2.64 1.30 -47.11
N GLY A 585 -1.63 0.86 -46.35
CA GLY A 585 -1.77 0.48 -44.95
C GLY A 585 -2.22 1.64 -44.06
N LEU A 586 -1.58 2.82 -44.21
CA LEU A 586 -1.95 4.04 -43.49
C LEU A 586 -3.36 4.53 -43.86
N LEU A 587 -3.72 4.47 -45.15
CA LEU A 587 -5.08 4.78 -45.63
C LEU A 587 -6.12 3.82 -45.03
N TRP A 588 -5.87 2.51 -45.10
CA TRP A 588 -6.78 1.50 -44.58
C TRP A 588 -6.97 1.62 -43.06
N LEU A 589 -5.87 1.78 -42.30
CA LEU A 589 -5.91 2.00 -40.85
C LEU A 589 -6.58 3.35 -40.51
N GLY A 590 -6.35 4.40 -41.30
CA GLY A 590 -6.93 5.72 -41.14
C GLY A 590 -8.45 5.71 -41.33
N ILE A 591 -8.93 5.10 -42.42
CA ILE A 591 -10.35 4.89 -42.71
C ILE A 591 -10.99 4.02 -41.62
N ARG A 592 -10.31 2.94 -41.20
CA ARG A 592 -10.80 2.08 -40.11
C ARG A 592 -10.98 2.88 -38.82
N ARG A 593 -10.00 3.69 -38.45
CA ARG A 593 -10.04 4.52 -37.23
C ARG A 593 -11.12 5.60 -37.32
N PHE A 594 -11.29 6.23 -38.48
CA PHE A 594 -12.33 7.22 -38.73
C PHE A 594 -13.73 6.62 -38.56
N LYS A 595 -13.99 5.45 -39.15
CA LYS A 595 -15.28 4.74 -39.00
C LYS A 595 -15.52 4.22 -37.59
N ARG A 596 -14.46 3.88 -36.85
CA ARG A 596 -14.52 3.33 -35.50
C ARG A 596 -14.72 4.38 -34.40
N ALA A 597 -14.17 5.58 -34.60
CA ALA A 597 -14.21 6.67 -33.64
C ALA A 597 -15.61 7.05 -33.08
N PRO A 598 -16.68 7.18 -33.90
CA PRO A 598 -18.01 7.55 -33.38
C PRO A 598 -18.80 6.36 -32.83
N GLN A 599 -18.31 5.13 -32.99
CA GLN A 599 -19.09 3.95 -32.62
C GLN A 599 -18.93 3.65 -31.12
N THR A 600 -20.05 3.39 -30.47
CA THR A 600 -20.09 2.92 -29.09
C THR A 600 -19.40 1.57 -29.00
N ALA A 601 -18.35 1.46 -28.19
CA ALA A 601 -17.59 0.23 -27.98
C ALA A 601 -18.11 -0.57 -26.78
N LEU A 602 -18.51 0.16 -25.73
CA LEU A 602 -19.07 -0.37 -24.50
C LEU A 602 -20.18 0.58 -24.05
N ARG A 603 -21.35 0.05 -23.78
CA ARG A 603 -22.43 0.78 -23.11
C ARG A 603 -22.62 0.20 -21.72
N LEU A 604 -22.51 1.06 -20.72
CA LEU A 604 -22.76 0.76 -19.32
C LEU A 604 -24.23 1.03 -19.06
N THR A 605 -24.98 0.02 -18.66
CA THR A 605 -26.35 0.15 -18.15
C THR A 605 -26.37 -0.28 -16.68
N PRO A 606 -27.41 0.10 -15.91
CA PRO A 606 -27.54 -0.25 -14.50
C PRO A 606 -27.35 -1.74 -14.18
N GLU A 607 -27.72 -2.62 -15.13
CA GLU A 607 -27.74 -4.09 -14.93
C GLU A 607 -26.74 -4.84 -15.83
N HIS A 608 -26.28 -4.23 -16.93
CA HIS A 608 -25.51 -4.94 -17.96
C HIS A 608 -24.40 -4.10 -18.60
N PHE A 609 -23.33 -4.77 -19.01
CA PHE A 609 -22.34 -4.23 -19.94
C PHE A 609 -22.65 -4.72 -21.36
N VAL A 610 -22.99 -3.78 -22.24
CA VAL A 610 -23.38 -4.09 -23.62
C VAL A 610 -22.20 -3.85 -24.56
N PHE A 611 -21.80 -4.91 -25.27
CA PHE A 611 -20.77 -4.89 -26.29
C PHE A 611 -21.36 -5.23 -27.65
N ASN A 612 -20.85 -4.61 -28.73
CA ASN A 612 -21.43 -4.75 -30.07
C ASN A 612 -21.43 -6.17 -30.65
N ASN A 613 -20.51 -7.02 -30.20
CA ASN A 613 -20.28 -8.34 -30.79
C ASN A 613 -20.52 -9.49 -29.81
N LEU A 614 -21.15 -9.23 -28.66
CA LEU A 614 -21.71 -10.28 -27.83
C LEU A 614 -23.16 -10.56 -28.23
N ALA A 615 -23.59 -11.81 -28.14
CA ALA A 615 -24.94 -12.21 -28.51
C ALA A 615 -26.01 -11.71 -27.53
N HIS A 616 -25.62 -11.59 -26.26
CA HIS A 616 -26.44 -11.07 -25.17
C HIS A 616 -25.62 -10.02 -24.39
N PRO A 617 -26.26 -9.00 -23.80
CA PRO A 617 -25.64 -8.13 -22.81
C PRO A 617 -24.96 -8.95 -21.71
N LEU A 618 -23.80 -8.50 -21.23
CA LEU A 618 -23.10 -9.17 -20.13
C LEU A 618 -23.69 -8.67 -18.80
N PRO A 619 -24.37 -9.51 -18.00
CA PRO A 619 -24.87 -9.11 -16.69
C PRO A 619 -23.73 -8.70 -15.77
N ILE A 620 -23.93 -7.64 -14.98
CA ILE A 620 -22.91 -7.15 -14.05
C ILE A 620 -22.60 -8.20 -12.97
N GLU A 621 -23.57 -9.01 -12.56
CA GLU A 621 -23.39 -10.13 -11.62
C GLU A 621 -22.38 -11.18 -12.07
N HIS A 622 -22.12 -11.27 -13.38
CA HIS A 622 -21.14 -12.20 -13.94
C HIS A 622 -19.72 -11.63 -13.95
N ILE A 623 -19.52 -10.38 -13.50
CA ILE A 623 -18.25 -9.66 -13.54
C ILE A 623 -17.55 -9.77 -12.18
N GLU A 624 -16.42 -10.48 -12.14
CA GLU A 624 -15.58 -10.62 -10.95
C GLU A 624 -14.66 -9.40 -10.80
N GLU A 625 -13.95 -9.01 -11.84
CA GLU A 625 -12.95 -7.93 -11.80
C GLU A 625 -12.92 -7.16 -13.12
N ILE A 626 -12.64 -5.85 -13.04
CA ILE A 626 -12.45 -4.98 -14.21
C ILE A 626 -11.06 -4.36 -14.10
N THR A 627 -10.21 -4.56 -15.11
CA THR A 627 -8.85 -4.03 -15.13
C THR A 627 -8.53 -3.31 -16.44
N LEU A 628 -7.65 -2.31 -16.37
CA LEU A 628 -7.12 -1.59 -17.53
C LEU A 628 -5.64 -1.91 -17.74
N GLN A 629 -5.26 -2.22 -18.97
CA GLN A 629 -3.86 -2.40 -19.37
C GLN A 629 -3.49 -1.48 -20.54
N PHE A 630 -2.31 -0.84 -20.44
CA PHE A 630 -1.84 0.18 -21.38
C PHE A 630 -0.80 -0.35 -22.37
N VAL A 631 -1.12 -1.41 -23.11
CA VAL A 631 -0.21 -2.03 -24.09
C VAL A 631 -0.79 -1.84 -25.50
N GLN A 632 -0.20 -0.92 -26.27
CA GLN A 632 -0.64 -0.57 -27.64
C GLN A 632 -2.11 -0.07 -27.72
N GLY A 633 -2.56 0.65 -26.71
CA GLY A 633 -3.93 1.12 -26.53
C GLY A 633 -4.41 0.88 -25.10
N ILE A 634 -5.70 1.08 -24.85
CA ILE A 634 -6.37 0.77 -23.59
C ILE A 634 -7.09 -0.56 -23.74
N TRP A 635 -6.62 -1.60 -23.06
CA TRP A 635 -7.32 -2.87 -22.94
C TRP A 635 -8.21 -2.84 -21.71
N VAL A 636 -9.51 -2.85 -21.91
CA VAL A 636 -10.49 -3.12 -20.85
C VAL A 636 -10.63 -4.64 -20.76
N THR A 637 -10.22 -5.20 -19.63
CA THR A 637 -10.32 -6.63 -19.34
C THR A 637 -11.39 -6.84 -18.28
N VAL A 638 -12.42 -7.58 -18.64
CA VAL A 638 -13.49 -7.99 -17.73
C VAL A 638 -13.29 -9.47 -17.42
N GLN A 639 -12.98 -9.78 -16.17
CA GLN A 639 -12.86 -11.13 -15.64
C GLN A 639 -14.24 -11.63 -15.25
N LEU A 640 -14.62 -12.82 -15.72
CA LEU A 640 -15.91 -13.44 -15.41
C LEU A 640 -15.80 -14.34 -14.18
N THR A 641 -16.87 -14.39 -13.38
CA THR A 641 -16.97 -15.31 -12.24
C THR A 641 -16.90 -16.78 -12.69
N PRO A 642 -16.50 -17.72 -11.81
CA PRO A 642 -16.39 -19.14 -12.14
C PRO A 642 -17.71 -19.78 -12.61
N GLU A 643 -18.86 -19.26 -12.16
CA GLU A 643 -20.19 -19.80 -12.45
C GLU A 643 -20.84 -19.17 -13.70
N ALA A 644 -20.36 -18.00 -14.16
CA ALA A 644 -20.97 -17.27 -15.26
C ALA A 644 -20.82 -17.98 -16.64
N PRO A 645 -21.87 -18.10 -17.45
CA PRO A 645 -21.78 -18.71 -18.78
C PRO A 645 -20.83 -17.94 -19.71
N LEU A 646 -20.07 -18.66 -20.54
CA LEU A 646 -19.15 -18.03 -21.51
C LEU A 646 -19.96 -17.30 -22.61
N PRO A 647 -19.71 -16.00 -22.86
CA PRO A 647 -20.53 -15.23 -23.78
C PRO A 647 -20.27 -15.62 -25.23
N ALA A 648 -21.35 -15.83 -25.99
CA ALA A 648 -21.29 -16.11 -27.43
C ALA A 648 -21.01 -14.82 -28.24
N MET A 649 -20.17 -14.92 -29.27
CA MET A 649 -19.80 -13.77 -30.11
C MET A 649 -20.54 -13.75 -31.47
N ARG A 650 -20.81 -12.56 -31.99
CA ARG A 650 -21.35 -12.29 -33.35
C ARG A 650 -20.29 -11.65 -34.24
N LYS A 651 -20.44 -11.79 -35.57
CA LYS A 651 -19.55 -11.14 -36.54
C LYS A 651 -19.83 -9.63 -36.59
N THR A 652 -18.78 -8.82 -36.55
CA THR A 652 -18.87 -7.34 -36.67
C THR A 652 -18.44 -6.85 -38.04
N ALA A 653 -19.08 -5.77 -38.51
CA ALA A 653 -18.69 -5.08 -39.74
C ALA A 653 -17.32 -4.37 -39.59
N PHE A 654 -16.72 -4.04 -40.74
CA PHE A 654 -15.43 -3.34 -40.77
C PHE A 654 -15.51 -1.96 -40.09
N GLY A 655 -14.60 -1.72 -39.14
CA GLY A 655 -14.56 -0.47 -38.37
C GLY A 655 -15.43 -0.47 -37.11
N VAL A 656 -16.15 -1.55 -36.81
CA VAL A 656 -16.92 -1.67 -35.56
C VAL A 656 -16.02 -2.18 -34.43
N PRO A 657 -15.99 -1.52 -33.25
CA PRO A 657 -15.26 -2.03 -32.09
C PRO A 657 -15.95 -3.30 -31.57
N GLY A 658 -15.15 -4.32 -31.27
CA GLY A 658 -15.64 -5.61 -30.77
C GLY A 658 -14.66 -6.24 -29.79
N VAL A 659 -15.20 -7.06 -28.89
CA VAL A 659 -14.46 -7.78 -27.86
C VAL A 659 -13.89 -9.10 -28.35
N ARG A 660 -12.85 -9.58 -27.69
CA ARG A 660 -12.32 -10.95 -27.82
C ARG A 660 -12.60 -11.70 -26.53
N VAL A 661 -13.10 -12.93 -26.64
CA VAL A 661 -13.32 -13.80 -25.48
C VAL A 661 -12.17 -14.80 -25.35
N ASN A 662 -11.42 -14.73 -24.25
CA ASN A 662 -10.42 -15.72 -23.89
C ASN A 662 -11.07 -16.83 -23.07
N LYS A 663 -11.37 -17.96 -23.71
CA LYS A 663 -12.07 -19.10 -23.08
C LYS A 663 -11.26 -19.74 -21.93
N LYS A 664 -9.92 -19.78 -22.03
CA LYS A 664 -9.06 -20.42 -21.00
C LYS A 664 -9.03 -19.61 -19.70
N LYS A 665 -8.97 -18.28 -19.82
CA LYS A 665 -8.94 -17.37 -18.67
C LYS A 665 -10.30 -16.81 -18.28
N ARG A 666 -11.36 -17.13 -19.04
CA ARG A 666 -12.73 -16.60 -18.90
C ARG A 666 -12.77 -15.06 -18.88
N GLN A 667 -12.08 -14.44 -19.85
CA GLN A 667 -11.96 -12.98 -19.94
C GLN A 667 -12.64 -12.43 -21.20
N VAL A 668 -13.28 -11.27 -21.04
CA VAL A 668 -13.75 -10.43 -22.16
C VAL A 668 -12.79 -9.25 -22.32
N LEU A 669 -12.19 -9.13 -23.50
CA LEU A 669 -11.13 -8.16 -23.79
C LEU A 669 -11.62 -7.15 -24.83
N LEU A 670 -11.74 -5.88 -24.45
CA LEU A 670 -12.05 -4.77 -25.35
C LEU A 670 -10.81 -3.90 -25.53
N LEU A 671 -10.29 -3.80 -26.76
CA LEU A 671 -9.23 -2.86 -27.08
C LEU A 671 -9.83 -1.54 -27.55
N MET A 672 -9.48 -0.43 -26.90
CA MET A 672 -9.87 0.92 -27.26
C MET A 672 -8.63 1.80 -27.48
N ALA A 673 -8.70 2.74 -28.42
CA ALA A 673 -7.59 3.67 -28.64
C ALA A 673 -7.53 4.80 -27.60
N GLN A 674 -8.68 5.18 -27.07
CA GLN A 674 -8.87 6.12 -25.96
C GLN A 674 -10.32 5.94 -25.46
N LEU A 675 -10.63 6.48 -24.28
CA LEU A 675 -11.97 6.47 -23.72
C LEU A 675 -12.61 7.87 -23.90
N CYS A 676 -13.79 7.90 -24.50
CA CYS A 676 -14.60 9.10 -24.64
C CYS A 676 -16.04 8.85 -24.20
N ILE A 677 -16.63 9.85 -23.54
CA ILE A 677 -18.05 9.94 -23.22
C ILE A 677 -18.53 11.28 -23.78
N ASP A 678 -19.66 11.29 -24.49
CA ASP A 678 -20.25 12.51 -25.06
C ASP A 678 -19.24 13.36 -25.88
N ASN A 679 -18.39 12.69 -26.67
CA ASN A 679 -17.29 13.29 -27.44
C ASN A 679 -16.18 13.98 -26.64
N LYS A 680 -16.17 13.87 -25.30
CA LYS A 680 -15.08 14.33 -24.45
C LYS A 680 -14.17 13.18 -24.08
N LYS A 681 -12.86 13.39 -24.18
CA LYS A 681 -11.84 12.44 -23.70
C LYS A 681 -11.90 12.41 -22.17
N ILE A 682 -11.97 11.21 -21.60
CA ILE A 682 -11.82 10.97 -20.17
C ILE A 682 -10.46 10.33 -19.90
N GLU A 683 -9.92 10.54 -18.71
CA GLU A 683 -8.70 9.85 -18.29
C GLU A 683 -8.98 8.36 -18.03
N PRO A 684 -8.00 7.46 -18.26
CA PRO A 684 -8.25 6.04 -18.11
C PRO A 684 -8.72 5.62 -16.71
N TYR A 685 -8.19 6.27 -15.67
CA TYR A 685 -8.60 6.01 -14.29
C TYR A 685 -10.07 6.40 -14.05
N GLU A 686 -10.52 7.54 -14.57
CA GLU A 686 -11.92 7.97 -14.51
C GLU A 686 -12.84 6.95 -15.20
N GLY A 687 -12.40 6.41 -16.34
CA GLY A 687 -13.14 5.37 -17.05
C GLY A 687 -13.24 4.05 -16.26
N LEU A 688 -12.17 3.65 -15.56
CA LEU A 688 -12.20 2.49 -14.67
C LEU A 688 -13.11 2.72 -13.47
N SER A 689 -13.00 3.89 -12.82
CA SER A 689 -13.87 4.30 -11.71
C SER A 689 -15.33 4.20 -12.13
N LEU A 690 -15.70 4.78 -13.27
CA LEU A 690 -17.07 4.71 -13.77
C LEU A 690 -17.56 3.27 -13.96
N MET A 691 -16.75 2.38 -14.52
CA MET A 691 -17.14 0.97 -14.68
C MET A 691 -17.31 0.26 -13.34
N LEU A 692 -16.48 0.59 -12.34
CA LEU A 692 -16.60 0.07 -10.98
C LEU A 692 -17.81 0.65 -10.25
N ASP A 693 -18.14 1.92 -10.46
CA ASP A 693 -19.32 2.57 -9.89
C ASP A 693 -20.60 1.87 -10.35
N TYR A 694 -20.72 1.54 -11.65
CA TYR A 694 -21.85 0.74 -12.16
C TYR A 694 -21.90 -0.66 -11.53
N LYS A 695 -20.74 -1.30 -11.34
CA LYS A 695 -20.67 -2.62 -10.71
C LYS A 695 -21.12 -2.56 -9.25
N ASN A 696 -20.61 -1.60 -8.49
CA ASN A 696 -20.91 -1.41 -7.07
C ASN A 696 -22.37 -0.99 -6.86
N ALA A 697 -22.92 -0.14 -7.74
CA ALA A 697 -24.32 0.25 -7.71
C ALA A 697 -25.26 -0.94 -7.91
N ALA A 698 -24.99 -1.80 -8.91
CA ALA A 698 -25.79 -2.99 -9.15
C ALA A 698 -25.73 -3.97 -7.96
N LEU A 699 -24.54 -4.17 -7.38
CA LEU A 699 -24.37 -5.00 -6.18
C LEU A 699 -25.14 -4.42 -4.99
N ALA A 700 -25.07 -3.10 -4.78
CA ALA A 700 -25.77 -2.42 -3.69
C ALA A 700 -27.29 -2.53 -3.82
N ARG A 701 -27.86 -2.35 -5.02
CA ARG A 701 -29.29 -2.56 -5.28
C ARG A 701 -29.73 -3.99 -4.98
N LYS A 702 -28.93 -4.99 -5.37
CA LYS A 702 -29.21 -6.39 -5.09
C LYS A 702 -29.22 -6.68 -3.58
N ILE A 703 -28.26 -6.13 -2.84
CA ILE A 703 -28.20 -6.27 -1.37
C ILE A 703 -29.41 -5.61 -0.72
N LEU A 704 -29.77 -4.38 -1.13
CA LEU A 704 -30.94 -3.67 -0.63
C LEU A 704 -32.23 -4.44 -0.91
N GLN A 705 -32.40 -4.97 -2.12
CA GLN A 705 -33.58 -5.77 -2.48
C GLN A 705 -33.69 -7.05 -1.61
N SER A 706 -32.57 -7.74 -1.36
CA SER A 706 -32.57 -8.93 -0.49
C SER A 706 -32.85 -8.65 0.99
N ARG A 707 -32.84 -7.38 1.42
CA ARG A 707 -33.23 -6.97 2.78
C ARG A 707 -34.71 -6.60 2.89
N GLU A 708 -35.37 -6.31 1.77
CA GLU A 708 -36.80 -6.00 1.71
C GLU A 708 -37.67 -7.26 1.55
N ASP A 709 -37.11 -8.33 0.96
CA ASP A 709 -37.69 -9.67 0.83
C ASP A 709 -37.50 -10.51 2.10
#